data_AF-A0A5N5ED58-F1
#
_entry.id   AF-A0A5N5ED58-F1
#
_cell.length_a   1.000
_cell.length_b   1.000
_cell.length_c   1.000
_cell.angle_alpha   90.00
_cell.angle_beta   90.00
_cell.angle_gamma   90.00
#
_symmetry.space_group_name_H-M   'P 1'
#
loop_
_entity.id
_entity.type
_entity.pdbx_description
1 polymer ?
#
loop_
_entity_poly.entity_id
_entity_poly.type
_entity_poly.pdbx_seq_one_letter_code
_entity_poly.pdbx_strand_id
1 'polypeptide(L)'
;MTGQALAAPTPGDGESSVGGVEPSTSDIEASDRAWAAAHAKGSRAWALAEAERTGRKTVVTDETTPTTYTVANPDGTLTTELTAGPERVWKNGAWQRADATLAETADGSIAPKAHPHGLRLAGKSGTLPKSLRAAQDDSGHDLVTLGSGDSKVTLQWQGGLPQPELDGPRARYHDAVPGADVIVEATRTGFEQFVEIDERPTGAYSYTLPVKTKGLKAKANKDGSVTFTDPATGAERAVMPAPVMWDAAVDKRSGEHTNRVRVDMEVVDKGAGQIDLIVTPDAGFLADPDTQYPVTVDPSTSALSNTFDTYVQQGESVDWSSDVELDLGNPGTKNPDGTPRTARSFITWNTTPIQDALILDTNLALWNFHSGNTDCTAQKWTVWDTSAPSTSSRWTSQPTWKQEYHSSTQTRGNPDCTATQPDGWINADVDTLVQSWASAKVTRGHMGLRAATDDVKAWKRVNSANNTANQPKLSVTYNYRPSDGTTRQAGGPFRSFAGVWAVNTTTPTLRDTFTDADGDTVSGTFQVYDAATNTPITTPAGEGLIVSPFVDSGKIASVAVPAGQLQNGKTYKFRTNAYDGTHYNLNWSPWTQFVVDTTAPGEPASIASATYPENWGGGGAGVAGTFDVATGDASPYEVQYRLDPYEDDAADYGWSSVRTITPTGPSRAVAPEASYTATPAADGNHLTQTRTVDRAGNVGPIKDYGFTAGNRDYNRAQKVDIKLPVLDTASVDPVLTNTPQPPPAHPEDTIAWKGWEPRTFDSGGTRVTVTPLRERSLAGTRKAAKEAAEQSRTRADSYPDPIIKGDWCQPTLYGEAQKSLITRNEACLFIDLAFTARYSQNGIPVAEHHASFEVAFQIKTDPKNGDIKTWIQLNPTFNDFPGHDESVLLGAGSDNANIDSMCFSAACEGAVGGKDVQNFDFFNDLSWKGGGNGTPVDSHMATGTASHKWDGSVNSATGTRDVDLSKGLPVWFIGQFDSYYEPPGIGKDDTFHTPFRSPRIDVRCDKVTANGADPGCVLPQYFPQYKFNTGKYPAAAAHAWLIQNKSKVKGSGKNRSDPLTYLPPQARNTTNYDTANNREKVMCSKSRSKRTDGWVPSKPFLKHPWTALHPEITEGAPEAISCDEFPFSSTYQSPGTPAVNGGMNPAGANGGGECIQTVAAKTDDGSEHLLDDTRYDAPTFAENCGRSSMSLKVNSGSMNKFGFTDPTFIKTFRVLDGDAYTLDPGNAWFKACDPSKATLVCTMAKP
;
A
#
# COMPACT_ATOMS: atom_id res chain seq x y z
N MET A 1 50.55 41.68 -8.63
CA MET A 1 49.94 41.53 -7.30
C MET A 1 48.60 42.25 -7.35
N THR A 2 47.55 41.60 -7.84
CA THR A 2 46.61 40.73 -7.07
C THR A 2 45.65 41.54 -6.21
N GLY A 3 44.57 42.03 -6.83
CA GLY A 3 43.30 42.30 -6.16
C GLY A 3 42.25 41.41 -6.81
N GLN A 4 41.81 40.36 -6.12
CA GLN A 4 40.73 39.48 -6.61
C GLN A 4 39.40 40.22 -6.47
N ALA A 5 38.63 40.27 -7.57
CA ALA A 5 37.22 40.61 -7.48
C ALA A 5 36.50 39.46 -6.77
N LEU A 6 35.72 39.80 -5.73
CA LEU A 6 34.81 38.84 -5.10
C LEU A 6 33.75 38.45 -6.12
N ALA A 7 33.59 37.15 -6.36
CA ALA A 7 32.54 36.63 -7.21
C ALA A 7 31.16 36.92 -6.57
N ALA A 8 30.17 37.19 -7.42
CA ALA A 8 28.78 37.20 -6.98
C ALA A 8 28.41 35.81 -6.41
N PRO A 9 27.61 35.72 -5.34
CA PRO A 9 27.21 34.44 -4.79
C PRO A 9 26.38 33.67 -5.83
N THR A 10 26.72 32.40 -6.02
CA THR A 10 25.91 31.44 -6.78
C THR A 10 24.50 31.37 -6.17
N PRO A 11 23.41 31.37 -6.97
CA PRO A 11 22.09 31.05 -6.45
C PRO A 11 22.12 29.64 -5.83
N GLY A 12 21.72 29.53 -4.57
CA GLY A 12 21.54 28.23 -3.92
C GLY A 12 20.22 27.60 -4.34
N ASP A 13 20.13 26.27 -4.26
CA ASP A 13 18.94 25.50 -4.55
C ASP A 13 17.80 25.85 -3.57
N GLY A 14 16.94 26.79 -3.97
CA GLY A 14 15.74 27.16 -3.23
C GLY A 14 14.61 26.17 -3.53
N GLU A 15 14.46 25.13 -2.72
CA GLU A 15 13.31 24.21 -2.84
C GLU A 15 12.00 24.99 -2.65
N SER A 16 11.06 24.81 -3.58
CA SER A 16 9.69 25.33 -3.49
C SER A 16 8.99 24.72 -2.27
N SER A 17 8.43 25.56 -1.41
CA SER A 17 7.84 25.13 -0.15
C SER A 17 6.38 25.55 0.01
N VAL A 18 5.64 24.70 0.73
CA VAL A 18 4.23 24.86 1.04
C VAL A 18 4.03 24.66 2.55
N GLY A 19 3.28 25.54 3.20
CA GLY A 19 3.20 25.61 4.68
C GLY A 19 1.76 25.66 5.18
N GLY A 20 1.46 24.84 6.19
CA GLY A 20 0.17 24.82 6.88
C GLY A 20 0.23 25.62 8.18
N VAL A 21 -0.86 26.31 8.52
CA VAL A 21 -0.99 26.99 9.82
C VAL A 21 -1.72 26.06 10.78
N GLU A 22 -0.95 25.22 11.48
CA GLU A 22 -1.48 24.21 12.42
C GLU A 22 -1.88 24.82 13.80
N PRO A 23 -2.76 24.13 14.57
CA PRO A 23 -3.07 24.47 15.97
C PRO A 23 -1.87 24.40 16.93
N SER A 24 -2.06 24.86 18.16
CA SER A 24 -0.96 25.14 19.08
C SER A 24 -0.36 23.90 19.75
N THR A 25 0.95 23.95 20.02
CA THR A 25 1.71 22.83 20.61
C THR A 25 1.22 22.41 22.00
N SER A 26 0.58 23.32 22.77
CA SER A 26 0.02 22.99 24.09
C SER A 26 -1.17 22.03 24.03
N ASP A 27 -1.89 22.00 22.90
CA ASP A 27 -3.04 21.12 22.70
C ASP A 27 -2.59 19.68 22.34
N ILE A 28 -1.39 19.55 21.76
CA ILE A 28 -0.77 18.28 21.36
C ILE A 28 0.04 17.68 22.53
N GLU A 29 0.88 18.47 23.20
CA GLU A 29 1.75 18.00 24.28
C GLU A 29 1.01 17.50 25.54
N ALA A 30 -0.26 17.88 25.72
CA ALA A 30 -1.11 17.38 26.80
C ALA A 30 -1.62 15.93 26.55
N SER A 31 -1.69 15.51 25.28
CA SER A 31 -2.11 14.17 24.87
C SER A 31 -0.98 13.15 25.05
N ASP A 32 0.21 13.46 24.52
CA ASP A 32 1.27 12.46 24.34
C ASP A 32 1.96 12.07 25.66
N ARG A 33 2.03 12.98 26.63
CA ARG A 33 2.67 12.74 27.93
C ARG A 33 1.93 11.75 28.84
N ALA A 34 0.68 11.38 28.52
CA ALA A 34 -0.07 10.36 29.26
C ALA A 34 0.27 8.91 28.86
N TRP A 35 0.91 8.69 27.71
CA TRP A 35 1.01 7.37 27.07
C TRP A 35 2.30 6.60 27.38
N ALA A 36 3.43 7.29 27.59
CA ALA A 36 4.77 6.69 27.52
C ALA A 36 5.24 5.90 28.78
N ALA A 37 4.41 5.71 29.82
CA ALA A 37 4.89 5.44 31.18
C ALA A 37 4.91 3.96 31.68
N ALA A 38 4.55 2.96 30.88
CA ALA A 38 3.95 1.72 31.42
C ALA A 38 4.68 0.36 31.32
N HIS A 39 5.78 0.18 30.57
CA HIS A 39 6.23 -1.19 30.15
C HIS A 39 7.72 -1.50 30.37
N ALA A 40 8.06 -2.76 30.69
CA ALA A 40 9.43 -3.22 31.01
C ALA A 40 9.70 -4.72 30.71
N LYS A 41 10.96 -5.18 30.87
CA LYS A 41 11.51 -6.48 30.41
C LYS A 41 11.81 -7.45 31.58
N GLY A 42 11.32 -8.70 31.48
CA GLY A 42 11.50 -9.78 32.47
C GLY A 42 10.41 -10.88 32.38
N SER A 43 9.24 -10.49 31.87
CA SER A 43 7.97 -11.20 31.95
C SER A 43 7.89 -12.62 31.34
N ARG A 44 6.80 -13.32 31.69
CA ARG A 44 6.29 -14.55 31.07
C ARG A 44 6.47 -14.63 29.55
N ALA A 45 6.20 -13.54 28.83
CA ALA A 45 6.34 -13.47 27.37
C ALA A 45 7.79 -13.61 26.87
N TRP A 46 8.78 -13.17 27.64
CA TRP A 46 10.20 -13.32 27.29
C TRP A 46 10.70 -14.76 27.50
N ALA A 47 10.26 -15.42 28.59
CA ALA A 47 10.70 -16.77 28.92
C ALA A 47 10.10 -17.86 28.01
N LEU A 48 8.85 -17.69 27.55
CA LEU A 48 8.22 -18.58 26.56
C LEU A 48 8.98 -18.55 25.21
N ALA A 49 9.30 -17.35 24.71
CA ALA A 49 10.05 -17.18 23.47
C ALA A 49 11.46 -17.80 23.53
N GLU A 50 12.13 -17.75 24.69
CA GLU A 50 13.46 -18.36 24.86
C GLU A 50 13.38 -19.91 24.96
N ALA A 51 12.31 -20.46 25.55
CA ALA A 51 12.09 -21.91 25.60
C ALA A 51 11.85 -22.52 24.22
N GLU A 52 11.01 -21.87 23.41
CA GLU A 52 10.75 -22.23 22.01
C GLU A 52 12.03 -22.12 21.17
N ARG A 53 12.72 -20.97 21.22
CA ARG A 53 13.95 -20.69 20.46
C ARG A 53 15.09 -21.66 20.76
N THR A 54 15.17 -22.19 21.98
CA THR A 54 16.26 -23.09 22.40
C THR A 54 15.87 -24.58 22.43
N GLY A 55 14.58 -24.91 22.27
CA GLY A 55 14.06 -26.27 22.42
C GLY A 55 14.23 -26.85 23.84
N ARG A 56 14.39 -26.00 24.86
CA ARG A 56 14.65 -26.39 26.25
C ARG A 56 13.76 -25.61 27.21
N LYS A 57 13.33 -26.24 28.31
CA LYS A 57 12.50 -25.57 29.32
C LYS A 57 13.24 -24.35 29.88
N THR A 58 12.59 -23.18 29.86
CA THR A 58 13.15 -21.92 30.37
C THR A 58 12.34 -21.44 31.57
N VAL A 59 13.02 -20.97 32.61
CA VAL A 59 12.37 -20.53 33.86
C VAL A 59 11.68 -19.19 33.65
N VAL A 60 10.42 -19.08 34.06
CA VAL A 60 9.71 -17.80 34.07
C VAL A 60 10.10 -17.06 35.35
N THR A 61 11.12 -16.20 35.23
CA THR A 61 11.81 -15.62 36.40
C THR A 61 10.90 -14.77 37.27
N ASP A 62 10.01 -13.98 36.65
CA ASP A 62 9.06 -13.08 37.33
C ASP A 62 7.90 -13.82 38.04
N GLU A 63 7.62 -15.08 37.66
CA GLU A 63 6.53 -15.91 38.21
C GLU A 63 7.03 -16.99 39.20
N THR A 64 8.35 -17.07 39.40
CA THR A 64 8.98 -18.03 40.30
C THR A 64 9.25 -17.38 41.66
N THR A 65 8.82 -18.04 42.73
CA THR A 65 8.98 -17.58 44.13
C THR A 65 9.60 -18.70 44.98
N PRO A 66 9.88 -18.50 46.28
CA PRO A 66 10.37 -19.59 47.12
C PRO A 66 9.41 -20.80 47.22
N THR A 67 8.10 -20.59 47.04
CA THR A 67 7.01 -21.59 47.16
C THR A 67 6.26 -21.87 45.85
N THR A 68 6.66 -21.24 44.74
CA THR A 68 6.09 -21.48 43.40
C THR A 68 7.19 -21.61 42.36
N TYR A 69 7.09 -22.57 41.45
CA TYR A 69 8.06 -22.75 40.36
C TYR A 69 7.36 -22.90 39.02
N THR A 70 7.65 -21.96 38.13
CA THR A 70 6.96 -21.81 36.85
C THR A 70 7.97 -21.90 35.72
N VAL A 71 7.80 -22.90 34.84
CA VAL A 71 8.63 -23.08 33.64
C VAL A 71 7.81 -22.96 32.38
N ALA A 72 8.39 -22.29 31.39
CA ALA A 72 7.98 -22.37 30.00
C ALA A 72 8.52 -23.67 29.39
N ASN A 73 7.63 -24.52 28.92
CA ASN A 73 7.97 -25.72 28.17
C ASN A 73 8.18 -25.37 26.68
N PRO A 74 9.03 -26.09 25.92
CA PRO A 74 9.22 -25.87 24.48
C PRO A 74 7.97 -26.11 23.61
N ASP A 75 6.92 -26.68 24.18
CA ASP A 75 5.61 -26.90 23.55
C ASP A 75 4.62 -25.74 23.79
N GLY A 76 5.07 -24.64 24.39
CA GLY A 76 4.27 -23.44 24.66
C GLY A 76 3.50 -23.45 25.99
N THR A 77 3.44 -24.60 26.69
CA THR A 77 2.72 -24.69 27.97
C THR A 77 3.51 -24.11 29.14
N LEU A 78 2.79 -23.67 30.17
CA LEU A 78 3.36 -23.43 31.51
C LEU A 78 3.06 -24.60 32.44
N THR A 79 3.96 -24.83 33.40
CA THR A 79 3.72 -25.74 34.52
C THR A 79 4.11 -25.04 35.82
N THR A 80 3.18 -24.94 36.77
CA THR A 80 3.37 -24.30 38.08
C THR A 80 3.15 -25.30 39.20
N GLU A 81 4.13 -25.46 40.09
CA GLU A 81 4.05 -26.30 41.29
C GLU A 81 3.84 -25.42 42.54
N LEU A 82 2.85 -25.76 43.39
CA LEU A 82 2.60 -25.09 44.68
C LEU A 82 3.08 -25.99 45.83
N THR A 83 3.92 -25.45 46.73
CA THR A 83 4.45 -26.19 47.89
C THR A 83 4.01 -25.59 49.22
N ALA A 84 3.79 -26.44 50.24
CA ALA A 84 3.39 -26.02 51.58
C ALA A 84 4.50 -25.24 52.34
N GLY A 85 5.78 -25.41 51.95
CA GLY A 85 6.91 -24.61 52.45
C GLY A 85 7.91 -24.24 51.33
N PRO A 86 8.93 -23.41 51.61
CA PRO A 86 9.87 -22.95 50.59
C PRO A 86 10.76 -24.09 50.03
N GLU A 87 10.71 -24.33 48.71
CA GLU A 87 11.54 -25.34 48.04
C GLU A 87 12.73 -24.72 47.28
N ARG A 88 12.75 -23.39 47.06
CA ARG A 88 13.77 -22.70 46.25
C ARG A 88 14.24 -21.38 46.88
N VAL A 89 15.48 -21.00 46.58
CA VAL A 89 16.14 -19.78 47.08
C VAL A 89 16.74 -18.99 45.92
N TRP A 90 16.68 -17.66 45.97
CA TRP A 90 17.34 -16.81 44.97
C TRP A 90 18.76 -16.48 45.43
N LYS A 91 19.78 -16.98 44.70
CA LYS A 91 21.19 -16.84 45.07
C LYS A 91 22.03 -16.61 43.81
N ASN A 92 22.89 -15.59 43.85
CA ASN A 92 23.79 -15.21 42.74
C ASN A 92 23.08 -14.98 41.38
N GLY A 93 21.85 -14.44 41.39
CA GLY A 93 21.10 -14.13 40.17
C GLY A 93 20.36 -15.32 39.53
N ALA A 94 20.18 -16.42 40.26
CA ALA A 94 19.38 -17.57 39.82
C ALA A 94 18.60 -18.22 40.97
N TRP A 95 17.47 -18.87 40.65
CA TRP A 95 16.74 -19.74 41.56
C TRP A 95 17.47 -21.09 41.71
N GLN A 96 17.76 -21.49 42.94
CA GLN A 96 18.39 -22.77 43.30
C GLN A 96 17.44 -23.55 44.23
N ARG A 97 17.52 -24.89 44.26
CA ARG A 97 16.75 -25.68 45.26
C ARG A 97 17.24 -25.34 46.67
N ALA A 98 16.32 -25.26 47.62
CA ALA A 98 16.64 -25.16 49.04
C ALA A 98 17.32 -26.46 49.50
N ASP A 99 18.50 -26.31 50.09
CA ASP A 99 19.35 -27.39 50.58
C ASP A 99 19.75 -27.06 52.02
N ALA A 100 19.10 -27.76 52.94
CA ALA A 100 19.30 -27.63 54.38
C ALA A 100 20.61 -28.28 54.86
N THR A 101 21.33 -29.03 54.00
CA THR A 101 22.57 -29.72 54.39
C THR A 101 23.60 -28.70 54.87
N LEU A 102 24.07 -28.88 56.10
CA LEU A 102 25.04 -28.00 56.74
C LEU A 102 26.45 -28.22 56.19
N ALA A 103 27.24 -27.14 56.15
CA ALA A 103 28.65 -27.14 55.82
C ALA A 103 29.38 -25.99 56.53
N GLU A 104 30.66 -26.16 56.79
CA GLU A 104 31.53 -25.08 57.26
C GLU A 104 31.79 -24.06 56.15
N THR A 105 31.74 -22.79 56.51
CA THR A 105 31.94 -21.64 55.62
C THR A 105 33.32 -21.02 55.84
N ALA A 106 33.77 -20.17 54.90
CA ALA A 106 35.14 -19.65 54.88
C ALA A 106 35.51 -18.74 56.07
N ASP A 107 34.54 -18.28 56.87
CA ASP A 107 34.76 -17.53 58.11
C ASP A 107 34.72 -18.41 59.37
N GLY A 108 34.65 -19.74 59.21
CA GLY A 108 34.58 -20.73 60.29
C GLY A 108 33.20 -20.91 60.91
N SER A 109 32.15 -20.24 60.40
CA SER A 109 30.77 -20.50 60.82
C SER A 109 30.15 -21.67 60.04
N ILE A 110 29.07 -22.26 60.53
CA ILE A 110 28.34 -23.33 59.85
C ILE A 110 27.12 -22.73 59.15
N ALA A 111 26.79 -23.17 57.93
CA ALA A 111 25.56 -22.74 57.25
C ALA A 111 24.99 -23.84 56.35
N PRO A 112 23.67 -23.86 56.10
CA PRO A 112 23.11 -24.68 55.04
C PRO A 112 23.61 -24.22 53.67
N LYS A 113 23.82 -25.16 52.75
CA LYS A 113 24.24 -24.86 51.37
C LYS A 113 23.31 -23.84 50.67
N ALA A 114 22.00 -23.92 50.92
CA ALA A 114 20.99 -23.03 50.36
C ALA A 114 19.75 -22.87 51.26
N HIS A 115 19.77 -21.92 52.21
CA HIS A 115 18.63 -21.60 53.09
C HIS A 115 17.84 -20.36 52.63
N PRO A 116 16.49 -20.37 52.60
CA PRO A 116 15.68 -19.25 52.11
C PRO A 116 15.79 -17.95 52.95
N HIS A 117 16.07 -18.09 54.25
CA HIS A 117 16.08 -16.98 55.21
C HIS A 117 17.47 -16.71 55.80
N GLY A 118 18.53 -17.23 55.18
CA GLY A 118 19.92 -16.93 55.55
C GLY A 118 20.35 -17.50 56.90
N LEU A 119 19.87 -18.70 57.26
CA LEU A 119 20.29 -19.41 58.47
C LEU A 119 21.82 -19.57 58.53
N ARG A 120 22.40 -19.30 59.71
CA ARG A 120 23.82 -19.50 60.00
C ARG A 120 24.03 -19.90 61.46
N LEU A 121 24.79 -20.96 61.66
CA LEU A 121 25.11 -21.59 62.94
C LEU A 121 26.55 -21.24 63.37
N ALA A 122 26.84 -21.41 64.65
CA ALA A 122 28.17 -21.23 65.20
C ALA A 122 29.17 -22.25 64.65
N GLY A 123 30.42 -21.83 64.43
CA GLY A 123 31.56 -22.74 64.57
C GLY A 123 32.04 -22.78 66.03
N LYS A 124 33.20 -23.40 66.25
CA LYS A 124 33.85 -23.39 67.57
C LYS A 124 34.06 -21.96 68.08
N SER A 125 33.56 -21.65 69.27
CA SER A 125 33.69 -20.34 69.91
C SER A 125 33.68 -20.42 71.44
N GLY A 126 34.30 -19.46 72.13
CA GLY A 126 34.39 -19.49 73.59
C GLY A 126 35.28 -20.62 74.15
N THR A 127 35.10 -20.96 75.43
CA THR A 127 35.79 -22.07 76.11
C THR A 127 34.76 -22.96 76.80
N LEU A 128 34.89 -24.28 76.68
CA LEU A 128 33.93 -25.21 77.31
C LEU A 128 33.87 -25.00 78.83
N PRO A 129 32.68 -24.80 79.43
CA PRO A 129 32.53 -24.56 80.85
C PRO A 129 32.75 -25.84 81.66
N LYS A 130 33.45 -25.73 82.81
CA LYS A 130 33.79 -26.89 83.67
C LYS A 130 32.67 -27.32 84.63
N SER A 131 31.54 -26.61 84.64
CA SER A 131 30.36 -26.90 85.45
C SER A 131 29.16 -26.10 84.92
N LEU A 132 27.93 -26.53 85.23
CA LEU A 132 26.69 -25.81 84.87
C LEU A 132 26.73 -24.35 85.31
N ARG A 133 27.19 -24.08 86.54
CA ARG A 133 27.34 -22.71 87.06
C ARG A 133 28.36 -21.89 86.27
N ALA A 134 29.47 -22.51 85.84
CA ALA A 134 30.46 -21.83 85.01
C ALA A 134 29.91 -21.52 83.60
N ALA A 135 28.97 -22.30 83.08
CA ALA A 135 28.26 -21.99 81.83
C ALA A 135 27.31 -20.79 82.03
N GLN A 136 26.53 -20.80 83.12
CA GLN A 136 25.61 -19.74 83.50
C GLN A 136 26.31 -18.39 83.78
N ASP A 137 27.53 -18.40 84.31
CA ASP A 137 28.33 -17.20 84.58
C ASP A 137 29.16 -16.71 83.35
N ASP A 138 29.12 -17.42 82.19
CA ASP A 138 29.91 -17.10 80.99
C ASP A 138 29.18 -16.10 80.04
N SER A 139 29.90 -15.60 79.03
CA SER A 139 29.36 -14.75 77.98
C SER A 139 28.53 -15.53 76.94
N GLY A 140 27.48 -14.89 76.41
CA GLY A 140 26.67 -15.46 75.34
C GLY A 140 27.38 -15.44 73.99
N HIS A 141 27.64 -16.62 73.43
CA HIS A 141 28.19 -16.83 72.09
C HIS A 141 27.06 -17.04 71.06
N ASP A 142 27.15 -16.46 69.86
CA ASP A 142 26.12 -16.64 68.81
C ASP A 142 26.01 -18.11 68.43
N LEU A 143 24.84 -18.75 68.65
CA LEU A 143 24.56 -20.16 68.37
C LEU A 143 23.89 -20.32 67.00
N VAL A 144 22.81 -19.57 66.78
CA VAL A 144 22.07 -19.51 65.51
C VAL A 144 21.73 -18.07 65.16
N THR A 145 21.84 -17.71 63.88
CA THR A 145 21.35 -16.46 63.29
C THR A 145 20.40 -16.77 62.14
N LEU A 146 19.28 -16.08 62.10
CA LEU A 146 18.28 -16.14 61.04
C LEU A 146 17.93 -14.71 60.58
N GLY A 147 17.72 -14.52 59.27
CA GLY A 147 17.42 -13.21 58.69
C GLY A 147 18.64 -12.32 58.47
N SER A 148 18.41 -11.10 57.96
CA SER A 148 19.46 -10.14 57.61
C SER A 148 19.01 -8.70 57.88
N GLY A 149 19.97 -7.78 57.99
CA GLY A 149 19.68 -6.37 58.27
C GLY A 149 18.87 -6.16 59.55
N ASP A 150 17.76 -5.45 59.43
CA ASP A 150 16.91 -5.06 60.56
C ASP A 150 15.92 -6.18 61.00
N SER A 151 15.73 -7.22 60.20
CA SER A 151 14.95 -8.42 60.54
C SER A 151 15.81 -9.59 61.03
N LYS A 152 17.08 -9.35 61.36
CA LYS A 152 17.99 -10.34 61.94
C LYS A 152 17.59 -10.70 63.38
N VAL A 153 17.48 -12.00 63.65
CA VAL A 153 17.36 -12.59 64.99
C VAL A 153 18.55 -13.52 65.21
N THR A 154 19.16 -13.44 66.39
CA THR A 154 20.29 -14.30 66.79
C THR A 154 19.99 -14.95 68.14
N LEU A 155 19.88 -16.27 68.15
CA LEU A 155 19.93 -17.10 69.34
C LEU A 155 21.39 -17.31 69.74
N GLN A 156 21.69 -17.23 71.02
CA GLN A 156 23.01 -17.42 71.60
C GLN A 156 22.99 -18.60 72.58
N TRP A 157 24.18 -19.13 72.84
CA TRP A 157 24.45 -20.10 73.89
C TRP A 157 25.29 -19.45 74.99
N GLN A 158 24.96 -19.71 76.27
CA GLN A 158 25.71 -19.17 77.40
C GLN A 158 26.74 -20.21 77.88
N GLY A 159 27.99 -19.98 77.52
CA GLY A 159 29.08 -20.96 77.59
C GLY A 159 29.74 -21.19 76.22
N GLY A 160 30.94 -21.77 76.21
CA GLY A 160 31.65 -22.06 74.95
C GLY A 160 30.98 -23.15 74.10
N LEU A 161 31.06 -22.98 72.78
CA LEU A 161 30.64 -23.95 71.77
C LEU A 161 31.86 -24.70 71.20
N PRO A 162 31.86 -26.05 71.20
CA PRO A 162 32.89 -26.87 70.55
C PRO A 162 32.78 -26.80 69.02
N GLN A 163 33.64 -27.52 68.31
CA GLN A 163 33.43 -27.76 66.88
C GLN A 163 32.25 -28.74 66.74
N PRO A 164 31.20 -28.42 65.96
CA PRO A 164 30.07 -29.33 65.79
C PRO A 164 30.41 -30.51 64.88
N GLU A 165 29.82 -31.67 65.17
CA GLU A 165 29.62 -32.74 64.20
C GLU A 165 28.43 -32.38 63.29
N LEU A 166 28.55 -32.63 61.98
CA LEU A 166 27.52 -32.30 60.99
C LEU A 166 26.99 -33.58 60.32
N ASP A 167 25.69 -33.83 60.44
CA ASP A 167 24.99 -34.91 59.72
C ASP A 167 23.76 -34.34 59.01
N GLY A 168 23.80 -34.29 57.67
CA GLY A 168 22.71 -33.73 56.86
C GLY A 168 22.35 -32.30 57.30
N PRO A 169 21.10 -32.03 57.72
CA PRO A 169 20.68 -30.73 58.24
C PRO A 169 21.03 -30.48 59.72
N ARG A 170 21.63 -31.45 60.44
CA ARG A 170 21.89 -31.38 61.89
C ARG A 170 23.33 -31.00 62.20
N ALA A 171 23.50 -30.15 63.21
CA ALA A 171 24.77 -29.87 63.87
C ALA A 171 24.68 -30.26 65.36
N ARG A 172 25.56 -31.14 65.82
CA ARG A 172 25.66 -31.59 67.22
C ARG A 172 26.92 -31.01 67.86
N TYR A 173 26.76 -30.28 68.96
CA TYR A 173 27.83 -29.65 69.73
C TYR A 173 28.04 -30.43 71.03
N HIS A 174 29.01 -31.35 71.02
CA HIS A 174 29.24 -32.26 72.14
C HIS A 174 29.72 -31.59 73.42
N ASP A 175 29.12 -31.92 74.57
CA ASP A 175 29.46 -31.32 75.88
C ASP A 175 29.41 -29.77 75.88
N ALA A 176 28.57 -29.15 75.03
CA ALA A 176 28.41 -27.69 74.98
C ALA A 176 27.90 -27.10 76.32
N VAL A 177 27.30 -27.95 77.15
CA VAL A 177 27.11 -27.78 78.59
C VAL A 177 27.40 -29.13 79.26
N PRO A 178 27.92 -29.19 80.51
CA PRO A 178 28.39 -30.45 81.06
C PRO A 178 27.29 -31.54 81.13
N GLY A 179 27.53 -32.67 80.46
CA GLY A 179 26.62 -33.82 80.43
C GLY A 179 25.39 -33.65 79.51
N ALA A 180 25.41 -32.70 78.58
CA ALA A 180 24.40 -32.62 77.52
C ALA A 180 24.95 -32.02 76.22
N ASP A 181 24.44 -32.54 75.11
CA ASP A 181 24.71 -32.05 73.76
C ASP A 181 23.71 -30.96 73.37
N VAL A 182 24.18 -29.92 72.67
CA VAL A 182 23.30 -28.98 71.96
C VAL A 182 23.19 -29.42 70.51
N ILE A 183 21.97 -29.55 70.01
CA ILE A 183 21.69 -29.96 68.64
C ILE A 183 20.90 -28.85 67.96
N VAL A 184 21.28 -28.50 66.74
CA VAL A 184 20.52 -27.58 65.89
C VAL A 184 20.19 -28.29 64.58
N GLU A 185 18.91 -28.34 64.22
CA GLU A 185 18.44 -28.88 62.95
C GLU A 185 17.96 -27.75 62.03
N ALA A 186 18.56 -27.65 60.84
CA ALA A 186 18.16 -26.69 59.83
C ALA A 186 16.88 -27.15 59.12
N THR A 187 15.77 -26.44 59.33
CA THR A 187 14.55 -26.64 58.56
C THR A 187 14.55 -25.73 57.32
N ARG A 188 13.54 -25.83 56.45
CA ARG A 188 13.39 -24.91 55.29
C ARG A 188 12.80 -23.56 55.66
N THR A 189 12.10 -23.48 56.79
CA THR A 189 11.38 -22.31 57.30
C THR A 189 12.18 -21.56 58.37
N GLY A 190 13.12 -22.23 59.04
CA GLY A 190 13.95 -21.68 60.11
C GLY A 190 14.94 -22.73 60.61
N PHE A 191 14.87 -23.06 61.89
CA PHE A 191 15.63 -24.11 62.54
C PHE A 191 14.88 -24.62 63.78
N GLU A 192 15.17 -25.84 64.20
CA GLU A 192 14.83 -26.37 65.52
C GLU A 192 16.11 -26.50 66.35
N GLN A 193 15.97 -26.47 67.68
CA GLN A 193 17.09 -26.69 68.59
C GLN A 193 16.67 -27.62 69.70
N PHE A 194 17.57 -28.53 70.10
CA PHE A 194 17.35 -29.48 71.17
C PHE A 194 18.55 -29.47 72.12
N VAL A 195 18.31 -29.81 73.38
CA VAL A 195 19.37 -30.20 74.31
C VAL A 195 19.13 -31.65 74.71
N GLU A 196 20.03 -32.54 74.34
CA GLU A 196 19.99 -33.95 74.74
C GLU A 196 20.85 -34.14 75.99
N ILE A 197 20.21 -34.45 77.12
CA ILE A 197 20.91 -34.79 78.36
C ILE A 197 21.23 -36.29 78.30
N ASP A 198 22.52 -36.63 78.26
CA ASP A 198 23.00 -38.00 78.00
C ASP A 198 22.90 -38.92 79.22
N GLU A 199 23.15 -38.38 80.41
CA GLU A 199 23.15 -39.12 81.66
C GLU A 199 22.38 -38.38 82.77
N ARG A 200 21.92 -39.16 83.76
CA ARG A 200 21.19 -38.64 84.93
C ARG A 200 22.02 -37.59 85.68
N PRO A 201 21.57 -36.32 85.76
CA PRO A 201 22.32 -35.28 86.43
C PRO A 201 22.33 -35.47 87.96
N THR A 202 23.41 -35.04 88.60
CA THR A 202 23.60 -35.14 90.06
C THR A 202 22.98 -33.98 90.86
N GLY A 203 22.22 -33.10 90.20
CA GLY A 203 21.55 -31.94 90.78
C GLY A 203 20.63 -31.26 89.76
N ALA A 204 20.10 -30.08 90.10
CA ALA A 204 19.25 -29.32 89.21
C ALA A 204 19.99 -28.92 87.91
N TYR A 205 19.32 -29.11 86.77
CA TYR A 205 19.84 -28.77 85.45
C TYR A 205 19.16 -27.50 84.94
N SER A 206 19.92 -26.53 84.43
CA SER A 206 19.37 -25.32 83.81
C SER A 206 20.43 -24.63 82.97
N TYR A 207 20.03 -24.12 81.81
CA TYR A 207 20.87 -23.41 80.85
C TYR A 207 20.16 -22.15 80.34
N THR A 208 20.92 -21.24 79.74
CA THR A 208 20.40 -19.95 79.26
C THR A 208 20.66 -19.79 77.77
N LEU A 209 19.61 -19.36 77.06
CA LEU A 209 19.60 -19.04 75.64
C LEU A 209 19.35 -17.53 75.45
N PRO A 210 20.40 -16.69 75.38
CA PRO A 210 20.21 -15.26 75.08
C PRO A 210 19.74 -15.06 73.64
N VAL A 211 18.76 -14.19 73.42
CA VAL A 211 18.23 -13.79 72.12
C VAL A 211 18.57 -12.33 71.87
N LYS A 212 19.22 -12.06 70.74
CA LYS A 212 19.50 -10.72 70.22
C LYS A 212 18.60 -10.44 69.02
N THR A 213 17.82 -9.37 69.10
CA THR A 213 16.93 -8.88 68.03
C THR A 213 17.13 -7.37 67.85
N LYS A 214 16.85 -6.82 66.67
CA LYS A 214 16.82 -5.37 66.48
C LYS A 214 15.43 -4.81 66.83
N GLY A 215 15.10 -4.81 68.12
CA GLY A 215 13.92 -4.12 68.64
C GLY A 215 12.62 -4.92 68.58
N LEU A 216 12.64 -6.23 68.89
CA LEU A 216 11.44 -6.96 69.29
C LEU A 216 11.32 -6.98 70.84
N LYS A 217 10.10 -7.11 71.35
CA LYS A 217 9.82 -7.37 72.77
C LYS A 217 9.33 -8.80 72.95
N ALA A 218 9.95 -9.55 73.87
CA ALA A 218 9.47 -10.87 74.27
C ALA A 218 8.46 -10.76 75.42
N LYS A 219 7.51 -11.69 75.46
CA LYS A 219 6.54 -11.82 76.55
C LYS A 219 6.23 -13.29 76.79
N ALA A 220 6.50 -13.77 78.01
CA ALA A 220 6.00 -15.05 78.47
C ALA A 220 4.46 -15.04 78.58
N ASN A 221 3.82 -16.07 78.04
CA ASN A 221 2.38 -16.28 78.06
C ASN A 221 1.96 -17.19 79.21
N LYS A 222 0.65 -17.28 79.47
CA LYS A 222 0.10 -18.12 80.56
C LYS A 222 0.18 -19.63 80.29
N ASP A 223 0.26 -20.01 79.03
CA ASP A 223 0.59 -21.38 78.59
C ASP A 223 2.12 -21.59 78.54
N GLY A 224 2.91 -20.60 78.98
CA GLY A 224 4.37 -20.54 78.95
C GLY A 224 5.01 -20.74 77.59
N SER A 225 4.28 -20.44 76.51
CA SER A 225 4.89 -20.00 75.25
C SER A 225 5.47 -18.58 75.41
N VAL A 226 6.25 -18.12 74.42
CA VAL A 226 6.80 -16.76 74.38
C VAL A 226 6.43 -16.09 73.08
N THR A 227 5.67 -14.99 73.15
CA THR A 227 5.37 -14.16 71.97
C THR A 227 6.43 -13.08 71.82
N PHE A 228 6.99 -12.95 70.62
CA PHE A 228 7.83 -11.82 70.22
C PHE A 228 6.97 -10.80 69.47
N THR A 229 7.00 -9.54 69.88
CA THR A 229 6.18 -8.45 69.34
C THR A 229 7.01 -7.28 68.82
N ASP A 230 6.50 -6.64 67.78
CA ASP A 230 6.98 -5.37 67.26
C ASP A 230 6.49 -4.22 68.16
N PRO A 231 7.38 -3.43 68.78
CA PRO A 231 7.00 -2.41 69.76
C PRO A 231 6.42 -1.14 69.13
N ALA A 232 6.52 -0.95 67.81
CA ALA A 232 5.96 0.20 67.10
C ALA A 232 4.52 -0.06 66.61
N THR A 233 4.23 -1.31 66.23
CA THR A 233 2.91 -1.71 65.69
C THR A 233 2.08 -2.56 66.65
N GLY A 234 2.68 -3.15 67.68
CA GLY A 234 2.05 -4.13 68.57
C GLY A 234 1.82 -5.50 67.93
N ALA A 235 2.26 -5.71 66.68
CA ALA A 235 2.05 -6.96 65.95
C ALA A 235 2.94 -8.09 66.51
N GLU A 236 2.36 -9.28 66.65
CA GLU A 236 3.11 -10.51 66.93
C GLU A 236 3.96 -10.89 65.71
N ARG A 237 5.24 -11.22 65.94
CA ARG A 237 6.27 -11.46 64.91
C ARG A 237 6.83 -12.88 64.92
N ALA A 238 6.78 -13.55 66.07
CA ALA A 238 7.07 -14.96 66.24
C ALA A 238 6.44 -15.47 67.54
N VAL A 239 6.19 -16.77 67.62
CA VAL A 239 5.84 -17.46 68.87
C VAL A 239 6.80 -18.63 69.04
N MET A 240 7.39 -18.74 70.22
CA MET A 240 8.11 -19.92 70.68
C MET A 240 7.13 -20.71 71.56
N PRO A 241 6.69 -21.92 71.16
CA PRO A 241 5.84 -22.76 71.99
C PRO A 241 6.43 -23.05 73.37
N ALA A 242 5.58 -23.60 74.25
CA ALA A 242 5.99 -24.05 75.55
C ALA A 242 6.95 -25.24 75.42
N PRO A 243 8.17 -25.19 76.00
CA PRO A 243 9.08 -26.31 75.87
C PRO A 243 8.58 -27.53 76.61
N VAL A 244 8.91 -28.68 76.05
CA VAL A 244 8.66 -30.00 76.62
C VAL A 244 9.95 -30.80 76.63
N MET A 245 9.96 -31.89 77.37
CA MET A 245 11.01 -32.90 77.26
C MET A 245 10.41 -34.29 77.34
N TRP A 246 11.08 -35.23 76.69
CA TRP A 246 10.68 -36.62 76.61
C TRP A 246 11.89 -37.54 76.73
N ASP A 247 11.63 -38.79 77.10
CA ASP A 247 12.65 -39.82 77.22
C ASP A 247 12.77 -40.64 75.92
N ALA A 248 13.76 -41.52 75.85
CA ALA A 248 14.04 -42.32 74.66
C ALA A 248 12.96 -43.39 74.33
N ALA A 249 11.87 -43.53 75.11
CA ALA A 249 10.88 -44.58 74.91
C ALA A 249 9.79 -44.21 73.89
N VAL A 250 9.62 -45.08 72.88
CA VAL A 250 8.59 -44.93 71.82
C VAL A 250 7.50 -45.99 71.98
N ASP A 251 6.22 -45.57 71.95
CA ASP A 251 5.10 -46.51 71.92
C ASP A 251 4.97 -47.16 70.53
N LYS A 252 4.85 -48.48 70.49
CA LYS A 252 4.90 -49.27 69.24
C LYS A 252 3.68 -49.10 68.32
N ARG A 253 2.58 -48.52 68.80
CA ARG A 253 1.31 -48.44 68.05
C ARG A 253 1.04 -47.04 67.51
N SER A 254 1.32 -46.01 68.31
CA SER A 254 1.27 -44.61 67.92
C SER A 254 2.54 -44.15 67.19
N GLY A 255 3.70 -44.73 67.57
CA GLY A 255 5.03 -44.25 67.18
C GLY A 255 5.42 -42.95 67.88
N GLU A 256 4.76 -42.58 68.98
CA GLU A 256 5.00 -41.34 69.74
C GLU A 256 5.95 -41.59 70.93
N HIS A 257 6.72 -40.56 71.30
CA HIS A 257 7.37 -40.47 72.62
C HIS A 257 6.32 -40.09 73.67
N THR A 258 5.68 -41.10 74.25
CA THR A 258 4.50 -40.89 75.12
C THR A 258 4.84 -40.47 76.55
N ASN A 259 6.06 -40.75 77.03
CA ASN A 259 6.58 -40.29 78.32
C ASN A 259 7.19 -38.89 78.17
N ARG A 260 6.34 -37.85 78.24
CA ARG A 260 6.73 -36.44 78.07
C ARG A 260 6.19 -35.58 79.20
N VAL A 261 6.97 -34.58 79.61
CA VAL A 261 6.57 -33.55 80.57
C VAL A 261 6.89 -32.16 80.05
N ARG A 262 6.27 -31.16 80.66
CA ARG A 262 6.55 -29.75 80.40
C ARG A 262 7.90 -29.36 81.00
N VAL A 263 8.59 -28.43 80.33
CA VAL A 263 9.82 -27.78 80.81
C VAL A 263 9.50 -26.34 81.21
N ASP A 264 10.08 -25.85 82.30
CA ASP A 264 9.89 -24.48 82.74
C ASP A 264 10.86 -23.54 82.00
N MET A 265 10.36 -22.36 81.60
CA MET A 265 11.14 -21.36 80.90
C MET A 265 10.82 -19.94 81.40
N GLU A 266 11.84 -19.24 81.88
CA GLU A 266 11.78 -17.85 82.33
C GLU A 266 12.29 -16.90 81.22
N VAL A 267 11.64 -15.76 81.04
CA VAL A 267 11.99 -14.74 80.04
C VAL A 267 12.43 -13.45 80.71
N VAL A 268 13.70 -13.08 80.55
CA VAL A 268 14.29 -11.87 81.13
C VAL A 268 14.64 -10.88 80.02
N ASP A 269 13.73 -9.94 79.73
CA ASP A 269 13.99 -8.84 78.78
C ASP A 269 14.94 -7.80 79.42
N LYS A 270 16.16 -7.71 78.87
CA LYS A 270 17.21 -6.77 79.29
C LYS A 270 17.11 -5.41 78.58
N GLY A 271 16.14 -5.24 77.68
CA GLY A 271 15.97 -4.05 76.85
C GLY A 271 16.89 -4.02 75.63
N ALA A 272 16.66 -3.03 74.76
CA ALA A 272 17.38 -2.84 73.50
C ALA A 272 17.41 -4.10 72.58
N GLY A 273 16.44 -5.01 72.75
CA GLY A 273 16.33 -6.25 71.98
C GLY A 273 17.22 -7.40 72.46
N GLN A 274 17.75 -7.34 73.70
CA GLN A 274 18.44 -8.45 74.36
C GLN A 274 17.48 -9.11 75.37
N ILE A 275 17.26 -10.41 75.25
CA ILE A 275 16.33 -11.19 76.08
C ILE A 275 17.04 -12.48 76.49
N ASP A 276 17.06 -12.86 77.76
CA ASP A 276 17.50 -14.22 78.16
C ASP A 276 16.28 -15.15 78.26
N LEU A 277 16.41 -16.36 77.71
CA LEU A 277 15.49 -17.46 77.95
C LEU A 277 16.18 -18.48 78.85
N ILE A 278 15.76 -18.60 80.10
CA ILE A 278 16.34 -19.54 81.07
C ILE A 278 15.49 -20.81 81.06
N VAL A 279 16.06 -21.91 80.59
CA VAL A 279 15.36 -23.19 80.45
C VAL A 279 15.71 -24.10 81.64
N THR A 280 14.70 -24.68 82.27
CA THR A 280 14.84 -25.54 83.46
C THR A 280 14.06 -26.86 83.26
N PRO A 281 14.74 -27.92 82.80
CA PRO A 281 14.21 -29.28 82.79
C PRO A 281 13.66 -29.73 84.16
N ASP A 282 12.53 -30.46 84.16
CA ASP A 282 11.92 -30.95 85.41
C ASP A 282 12.84 -31.96 86.12
N ALA A 283 13.24 -31.61 87.34
CA ALA A 283 14.15 -32.41 88.15
C ALA A 283 13.53 -33.73 88.64
N GLY A 284 12.19 -33.84 88.68
CA GLY A 284 11.49 -35.07 89.03
C GLY A 284 11.61 -36.12 87.93
N PHE A 285 11.26 -35.75 86.70
CA PHE A 285 11.36 -36.58 85.51
C PHE A 285 12.80 -37.04 85.23
N LEU A 286 13.79 -36.15 85.37
CA LEU A 286 15.20 -36.53 85.22
C LEU A 286 15.67 -37.48 86.35
N ALA A 287 15.12 -37.36 87.55
CA ALA A 287 15.44 -38.23 88.69
C ALA A 287 14.61 -39.54 88.75
N ASP A 288 13.61 -39.72 87.88
CA ASP A 288 12.76 -40.91 87.87
C ASP A 288 13.58 -42.14 87.44
N PRO A 289 13.51 -43.30 88.14
CA PRO A 289 14.19 -44.53 87.72
C PRO A 289 13.73 -45.09 86.36
N ASP A 290 12.51 -44.80 85.91
CA ASP A 290 11.94 -45.36 84.68
C ASP A 290 12.26 -44.52 83.42
N THR A 291 12.72 -43.27 83.58
CA THR A 291 13.14 -42.38 82.48
C THR A 291 14.33 -42.93 81.71
N GLN A 292 14.16 -43.13 80.39
CA GLN A 292 15.21 -43.65 79.50
C GLN A 292 16.03 -42.53 78.86
N TYR A 293 17.34 -42.53 79.10
CA TYR A 293 18.26 -41.54 78.54
C TYR A 293 18.77 -41.94 77.14
N PRO A 294 19.10 -40.99 76.25
CA PRO A 294 19.12 -39.53 76.46
C PRO A 294 17.72 -38.93 76.58
N VAL A 295 17.60 -37.85 77.37
CA VAL A 295 16.36 -37.06 77.49
C VAL A 295 16.48 -35.84 76.60
N THR A 296 15.57 -35.68 75.65
CA THR A 296 15.53 -34.55 74.72
C THR A 296 14.70 -33.40 75.30
N VAL A 297 15.29 -32.21 75.38
CA VAL A 297 14.65 -30.96 75.82
C VAL A 297 14.43 -30.05 74.61
N ASP A 298 13.17 -29.72 74.31
CA ASP A 298 12.74 -29.04 73.09
C ASP A 298 11.97 -27.74 73.37
N PRO A 299 12.61 -26.57 73.24
CA PRO A 299 11.99 -25.27 72.96
C PRO A 299 11.92 -25.02 71.44
N SER A 300 10.83 -25.45 70.79
CA SER A 300 10.63 -25.22 69.36
C SER A 300 10.41 -23.74 69.02
N THR A 301 10.59 -23.34 67.75
CA THR A 301 10.32 -21.96 67.30
C THR A 301 9.50 -21.94 66.01
N SER A 302 8.38 -21.21 65.96
CA SER A 302 7.56 -21.09 64.75
C SER A 302 7.82 -19.78 64.00
N ALA A 303 7.87 -19.87 62.66
CA ALA A 303 8.13 -18.76 61.76
C ALA A 303 6.86 -18.36 60.97
N LEU A 304 6.64 -17.06 60.78
CA LEU A 304 5.49 -16.55 60.03
C LEU A 304 5.65 -16.76 58.51
N SER A 305 4.81 -17.62 57.92
CA SER A 305 4.72 -17.86 56.48
C SER A 305 3.30 -17.54 55.93
N ASN A 306 3.20 -17.35 54.60
CA ASN A 306 1.92 -17.24 53.89
C ASN A 306 1.21 -18.59 53.71
N THR A 307 1.91 -19.69 53.98
CA THR A 307 1.40 -21.04 54.17
C THR A 307 1.52 -21.40 55.66
N PHE A 308 0.64 -22.28 56.16
CA PHE A 308 0.64 -22.68 57.57
C PHE A 308 -0.06 -24.02 57.73
N ASP A 309 0.52 -24.93 58.49
CA ASP A 309 -0.11 -26.16 58.93
C ASP A 309 0.11 -26.41 60.44
N THR A 310 -0.78 -27.21 61.02
CA THR A 310 -0.76 -27.64 62.43
C THR A 310 -1.73 -28.80 62.61
N TYR A 311 -1.53 -29.62 63.62
CA TYR A 311 -2.60 -30.45 64.18
C TYR A 311 -3.05 -29.96 65.57
N VAL A 312 -4.18 -30.47 66.03
CA VAL A 312 -4.71 -30.28 67.38
C VAL A 312 -5.04 -31.65 67.98
N GLN A 313 -4.54 -31.95 69.17
CA GLN A 313 -4.70 -33.24 69.83
C GLN A 313 -5.52 -33.11 71.13
N GLN A 314 -6.46 -34.03 71.35
CA GLN A 314 -7.31 -34.03 72.54
C GLN A 314 -6.48 -34.23 73.82
N GLY A 315 -6.76 -33.40 74.83
CA GLY A 315 -6.06 -33.37 76.12
C GLY A 315 -4.74 -32.59 76.12
N GLU A 316 -4.20 -32.27 74.95
CA GLU A 316 -2.96 -31.50 74.81
C GLU A 316 -3.21 -29.99 74.73
N SER A 317 -2.26 -29.21 75.25
CA SER A 317 -2.38 -27.75 75.40
C SER A 317 -1.26 -26.95 74.73
N VAL A 318 -0.31 -27.62 74.06
CA VAL A 318 0.82 -27.03 73.34
C VAL A 318 0.47 -26.72 71.88
N ASP A 319 1.33 -25.94 71.22
CA ASP A 319 1.27 -25.66 69.78
C ASP A 319 2.12 -26.69 69.04
N TRP A 320 1.62 -27.18 67.89
CA TRP A 320 2.24 -28.21 67.07
C TRP A 320 2.57 -27.71 65.65
N SER A 321 2.60 -26.38 65.45
CA SER A 321 2.89 -25.76 64.15
C SER A 321 4.37 -25.80 63.73
N SER A 322 5.26 -26.22 64.64
CA SER A 322 6.68 -26.51 64.38
C SER A 322 6.92 -27.91 63.82
N ASP A 323 6.08 -28.88 64.19
CA ASP A 323 6.32 -30.31 63.96
C ASP A 323 6.56 -30.63 62.48
N VAL A 324 7.38 -31.65 62.22
CA VAL A 324 7.66 -32.21 60.89
C VAL A 324 6.55 -33.14 60.37
N GLU A 325 5.42 -33.23 61.10
CA GLU A 325 4.31 -34.14 60.85
C GLU A 325 2.92 -33.52 61.18
N LEU A 326 1.88 -34.21 60.72
CA LEU A 326 0.47 -33.83 60.81
C LEU A 326 -0.38 -35.07 61.08
N ASP A 327 -1.20 -35.00 62.13
CA ASP A 327 -1.95 -36.13 62.64
C ASP A 327 -3.46 -36.03 62.45
N LEU A 328 -4.11 -37.18 62.19
CA LEU A 328 -5.56 -37.29 62.14
C LEU A 328 -6.08 -38.66 62.62
N GLY A 329 -7.12 -38.63 63.47
CA GLY A 329 -7.78 -39.82 64.00
C GLY A 329 -7.43 -40.10 65.46
N ASN A 330 -7.68 -41.32 65.94
CA ASN A 330 -7.44 -41.72 67.34
C ASN A 330 -6.21 -42.65 67.44
N PRO A 331 -5.10 -42.29 68.09
CA PRO A 331 -3.90 -43.15 68.19
C PRO A 331 -4.11 -44.39 69.08
N GLY A 332 -5.22 -44.47 69.83
CA GLY A 332 -5.51 -45.57 70.77
C GLY A 332 -4.82 -45.44 72.13
N THR A 333 -4.01 -44.39 72.31
CA THR A 333 -3.46 -43.96 73.60
C THR A 333 -4.41 -42.99 74.31
N LYS A 334 -4.15 -42.73 75.59
CA LYS A 334 -4.96 -41.85 76.45
C LYS A 334 -4.09 -40.88 77.23
N ASN A 335 -4.66 -39.73 77.54
CA ASN A 335 -4.08 -38.76 78.46
C ASN A 335 -4.20 -39.22 79.92
N PRO A 336 -3.47 -38.61 80.87
CA PRO A 336 -3.57 -38.92 82.31
C PRO A 336 -4.98 -38.76 82.90
N ASP A 337 -5.85 -37.93 82.28
CA ASP A 337 -7.25 -37.76 82.66
C ASP A 337 -8.20 -38.86 82.10
N GLY A 338 -7.67 -39.80 81.31
CA GLY A 338 -8.40 -40.90 80.70
C GLY A 338 -9.07 -40.59 79.35
N THR A 339 -8.96 -39.36 78.85
CA THR A 339 -9.46 -38.98 77.51
C THR A 339 -8.61 -39.60 76.38
N PRO A 340 -9.19 -39.96 75.23
CA PRO A 340 -8.42 -40.38 74.05
C PRO A 340 -7.54 -39.23 73.51
N ARG A 341 -6.42 -39.57 72.87
CA ARG A 341 -5.50 -38.60 72.22
C ARG A 341 -5.85 -38.29 70.76
N THR A 342 -7.14 -38.16 70.44
CA THR A 342 -7.61 -37.94 69.06
C THR A 342 -7.04 -36.64 68.47
N ALA A 343 -6.51 -36.69 67.24
CA ALA A 343 -5.95 -35.54 66.52
C ALA A 343 -6.76 -35.15 65.26
N ARG A 344 -6.60 -33.90 64.83
CA ARG A 344 -7.10 -33.35 63.55
C ARG A 344 -6.11 -32.33 63.01
N SER A 345 -5.91 -32.30 61.69
CA SER A 345 -4.94 -31.43 61.02
C SER A 345 -5.59 -30.32 60.21
N PHE A 346 -4.85 -29.22 60.01
CA PHE A 346 -5.29 -28.06 59.23
C PHE A 346 -4.14 -27.55 58.35
N ILE A 347 -4.45 -27.15 57.11
CA ILE A 347 -3.47 -26.66 56.14
C ILE A 347 -4.00 -25.38 55.47
N THR A 348 -3.14 -24.37 55.33
CA THR A 348 -3.42 -23.12 54.60
C THR A 348 -2.62 -23.06 53.31
N TRP A 349 -3.32 -22.92 52.19
CA TRP A 349 -2.78 -22.83 50.84
C TRP A 349 -2.80 -21.39 50.34
N ASN A 350 -1.76 -20.98 49.59
CA ASN A 350 -1.81 -19.73 48.81
C ASN A 350 -2.62 -19.94 47.53
N THR A 351 -3.84 -19.42 47.49
CA THR A 351 -4.79 -19.55 46.36
C THR A 351 -4.82 -18.32 45.46
N THR A 352 -3.94 -17.33 45.70
CA THR A 352 -3.81 -16.14 44.83
C THR A 352 -3.62 -16.48 43.34
N PRO A 353 -2.82 -17.50 42.93
CA PRO A 353 -2.60 -17.81 41.51
C PRO A 353 -3.80 -18.39 40.74
N ILE A 354 -4.92 -18.67 41.42
CA ILE A 354 -6.13 -19.30 40.86
C ILE A 354 -7.41 -18.47 41.08
N GLN A 355 -7.28 -17.19 41.46
CA GLN A 355 -8.43 -16.30 41.64
C GLN A 355 -9.16 -16.09 40.31
N ASP A 356 -10.50 -16.24 40.32
CA ASP A 356 -11.36 -16.15 39.13
C ASP A 356 -11.16 -17.26 38.06
N ALA A 357 -10.34 -18.27 38.34
CA ALA A 357 -10.11 -19.38 37.44
C ALA A 357 -11.30 -20.37 37.41
N LEU A 358 -11.53 -21.00 36.25
CA LEU A 358 -12.33 -22.21 36.15
C LEU A 358 -11.43 -23.41 36.43
N ILE A 359 -11.72 -24.11 37.53
CA ILE A 359 -11.00 -25.30 37.95
C ILE A 359 -11.49 -26.50 37.15
N LEU A 360 -10.56 -27.24 36.57
CA LEU A 360 -10.82 -28.37 35.66
C LEU A 360 -10.51 -29.73 36.30
N ASP A 361 -9.50 -29.79 37.19
CA ASP A 361 -9.05 -31.00 37.91
C ASP A 361 -8.10 -30.59 39.05
N THR A 362 -8.08 -31.35 40.15
CA THR A 362 -7.24 -31.09 41.32
C THR A 362 -6.81 -32.37 42.02
N ASN A 363 -5.66 -32.29 42.70
CA ASN A 363 -5.15 -33.40 43.49
C ASN A 363 -4.42 -32.90 44.74
N LEU A 364 -5.06 -33.08 45.90
CA LEU A 364 -4.40 -33.01 47.20
C LEU A 364 -3.60 -34.29 47.42
N ALA A 365 -2.29 -34.18 47.68
CA ALA A 365 -1.39 -35.28 47.96
C ALA A 365 -0.70 -35.10 49.33
N LEU A 366 -0.84 -36.09 50.21
CA LEU A 366 -0.23 -36.13 51.54
C LEU A 366 0.67 -37.36 51.67
N TRP A 367 1.91 -37.22 52.15
CA TRP A 367 2.79 -38.38 52.35
C TRP A 367 2.49 -39.06 53.68
N ASN A 368 1.87 -40.23 53.64
CA ASN A 368 1.43 -40.97 54.82
C ASN A 368 2.45 -42.07 55.16
N PHE A 369 3.16 -41.86 56.26
CA PHE A 369 4.25 -42.74 56.75
C PHE A 369 3.85 -43.57 57.98
N HIS A 370 2.74 -43.23 58.67
CA HIS A 370 2.17 -44.08 59.73
C HIS A 370 0.65 -44.23 59.61
N SER A 371 0.12 -45.44 59.80
CA SER A 371 -1.32 -45.72 59.96
C SER A 371 -1.56 -46.75 61.08
N GLY A 372 -2.60 -46.52 61.91
CA GLY A 372 -2.90 -47.34 63.11
C GLY A 372 -3.72 -48.61 62.88
N ASN A 373 -4.02 -48.96 61.62
CA ASN A 373 -4.69 -50.22 61.28
C ASN A 373 -3.74 -51.42 61.45
N THR A 374 -4.27 -52.59 61.82
CA THR A 374 -3.47 -53.82 62.01
C THR A 374 -3.98 -54.99 61.17
N ASP A 375 -4.95 -54.72 60.28
CA ASP A 375 -5.65 -55.70 59.43
C ASP A 375 -5.51 -55.35 57.93
N CYS A 376 -4.60 -54.43 57.60
CA CYS A 376 -4.33 -53.92 56.25
C CYS A 376 -5.57 -53.37 55.51
N THR A 377 -6.65 -53.02 56.23
CA THR A 377 -7.85 -52.43 55.62
C THR A 377 -7.62 -50.97 55.22
N ALA A 378 -8.36 -50.49 54.21
CA ALA A 378 -8.35 -49.08 53.80
C ALA A 378 -9.22 -48.25 54.76
N GLN A 379 -8.72 -47.08 55.18
CA GLN A 379 -9.31 -46.28 56.26
C GLN A 379 -9.67 -44.88 55.77
N LYS A 380 -10.92 -44.46 56.07
CA LYS A 380 -11.53 -43.26 55.49
C LYS A 380 -11.12 -41.98 56.25
N TRP A 381 -10.73 -40.95 55.51
CA TRP A 381 -10.52 -39.58 55.98
C TRP A 381 -11.32 -38.58 55.12
N THR A 382 -11.49 -37.36 55.64
CA THR A 382 -12.37 -36.32 55.07
C THR A 382 -11.66 -34.98 54.95
N VAL A 383 -12.00 -34.21 53.92
CA VAL A 383 -11.46 -32.89 53.58
C VAL A 383 -12.55 -31.83 53.66
N TRP A 384 -12.28 -30.77 54.41
CA TRP A 384 -13.26 -29.73 54.75
C TRP A 384 -12.72 -28.32 54.48
N ASP A 385 -13.61 -27.38 54.15
CA ASP A 385 -13.32 -25.93 54.26
C ASP A 385 -13.40 -25.50 55.73
N THR A 386 -12.46 -24.68 56.17
CA THR A 386 -12.32 -24.24 57.56
C THR A 386 -12.13 -22.73 57.69
N SER A 387 -12.17 -22.20 58.92
CA SER A 387 -11.54 -20.88 59.19
C SER A 387 -10.02 -21.00 59.20
N ALA A 388 -9.31 -19.87 59.21
CA ALA A 388 -7.85 -19.88 59.29
C ALA A 388 -7.33 -20.60 60.55
N PRO A 389 -6.39 -21.56 60.42
CA PRO A 389 -5.58 -22.04 61.53
C PRO A 389 -4.52 -21.02 61.96
N SER A 390 -4.00 -21.19 63.17
CA SER A 390 -2.93 -20.38 63.78
C SER A 390 -2.26 -21.11 64.94
N THR A 391 -1.17 -20.57 65.49
CA THR A 391 -0.42 -21.08 66.66
C THR A 391 -1.25 -21.19 67.95
N SER A 392 -2.44 -20.58 68.02
CA SER A 392 -3.40 -20.72 69.13
C SER A 392 -4.44 -21.82 68.92
N SER A 393 -4.32 -22.63 67.86
CA SER A 393 -5.24 -23.75 67.60
C SER A 393 -5.00 -24.86 68.62
N ARG A 394 -6.04 -25.22 69.38
CA ARG A 394 -6.04 -26.34 70.34
C ARG A 394 -7.29 -27.17 70.17
N TRP A 395 -7.36 -28.33 70.81
CA TRP A 395 -8.56 -29.19 70.74
C TRP A 395 -9.85 -28.47 71.18
N THR A 396 -9.76 -27.54 72.13
CA THR A 396 -10.85 -26.70 72.64
C THR A 396 -11.06 -25.39 71.87
N SER A 397 -10.16 -25.04 70.95
CA SER A 397 -10.15 -23.79 70.16
C SER A 397 -9.80 -24.06 68.69
N GLN A 398 -10.43 -25.08 68.11
CA GLN A 398 -10.17 -25.49 66.72
C GLN A 398 -10.66 -24.42 65.72
N PRO A 399 -10.03 -24.31 64.53
CA PRO A 399 -10.65 -23.68 63.37
C PRO A 399 -12.08 -24.18 63.14
N THR A 400 -12.98 -23.28 62.76
CA THR A 400 -14.38 -23.60 62.54
C THR A 400 -14.51 -24.46 61.29
N TRP A 401 -14.99 -25.70 61.46
CA TRP A 401 -15.31 -26.63 60.36
C TRP A 401 -16.62 -26.19 59.70
N LYS A 402 -16.59 -25.88 58.40
CA LYS A 402 -17.76 -25.35 57.68
C LYS A 402 -18.49 -26.44 56.88
N GLN A 403 -17.82 -27.02 55.88
CA GLN A 403 -18.41 -27.94 54.91
C GLN A 403 -17.40 -29.03 54.49
N GLU A 404 -17.87 -30.28 54.38
CA GLU A 404 -17.13 -31.37 53.74
C GLU A 404 -17.19 -31.19 52.22
N TYR A 405 -16.04 -31.27 51.55
CA TYR A 405 -15.95 -31.20 50.09
C TYR A 405 -15.49 -32.51 49.45
N HIS A 406 -14.69 -33.32 50.16
CA HIS A 406 -14.28 -34.63 49.66
C HIS A 406 -13.98 -35.62 50.79
N SER A 407 -13.89 -36.90 50.44
CA SER A 407 -13.40 -37.95 51.34
C SER A 407 -12.69 -39.07 50.59
N SER A 408 -11.55 -39.53 51.14
CA SER A 408 -10.71 -40.56 50.53
C SER A 408 -10.51 -41.75 51.48
N THR A 409 -10.28 -42.93 50.93
CA THR A 409 -9.98 -44.17 51.67
C THR A 409 -8.51 -44.59 51.58
N GLN A 410 -7.70 -43.86 50.80
CA GLN A 410 -6.30 -44.21 50.57
C GLN A 410 -5.51 -44.27 51.88
N THR A 411 -4.69 -45.31 52.04
CA THR A 411 -4.00 -45.67 53.28
C THR A 411 -2.62 -46.24 52.98
N ARG A 412 -1.60 -45.72 53.65
CA ARG A 412 -0.16 -46.00 53.47
C ARG A 412 0.54 -45.97 54.84
N GLY A 413 1.83 -46.28 54.86
CA GLY A 413 2.66 -46.16 56.06
C GLY A 413 2.28 -47.15 57.16
N ASN A 414 2.03 -48.41 56.82
CA ASN A 414 1.69 -49.42 57.82
C ASN A 414 2.87 -50.40 57.99
N PRO A 415 3.54 -50.44 59.16
CA PRO A 415 4.71 -51.28 59.38
C PRO A 415 4.40 -52.79 59.33
N ASP A 416 3.19 -53.21 59.71
CA ASP A 416 2.75 -54.61 59.64
C ASP A 416 2.23 -55.00 58.24
N CYS A 417 1.93 -54.02 57.37
CA CYS A 417 1.33 -54.21 56.05
C CYS A 417 2.18 -53.68 54.88
N THR A 418 3.50 -53.55 55.06
CA THR A 418 4.46 -52.95 54.09
C THR A 418 4.38 -53.50 52.66
N ALA A 419 3.92 -54.74 52.45
CA ALA A 419 3.73 -55.32 51.11
C ALA A 419 2.54 -54.72 50.32
N THR A 420 1.58 -54.06 50.98
CA THR A 420 0.35 -53.51 50.37
C THR A 420 0.12 -52.03 50.71
N GLN A 421 0.53 -51.61 51.90
CA GLN A 421 0.43 -50.26 52.42
C GLN A 421 1.81 -49.74 52.92
N PRO A 422 2.88 -49.76 52.09
CA PRO A 422 4.12 -49.08 52.44
C PRO A 422 3.88 -47.57 52.57
N ASP A 423 4.84 -46.83 53.10
CA ASP A 423 4.88 -45.37 53.09
C ASP A 423 4.61 -44.83 51.68
N GLY A 424 3.80 -43.78 51.57
CA GLY A 424 3.41 -43.29 50.26
C GLY A 424 2.41 -42.15 50.27
N TRP A 425 2.23 -41.54 49.10
CA TRP A 425 1.18 -40.56 48.88
C TRP A 425 -0.22 -41.18 49.06
N ILE A 426 -1.07 -40.46 49.77
CA ILE A 426 -2.53 -40.63 49.79
C ILE A 426 -3.17 -39.37 49.20
N ASN A 427 -4.19 -39.57 48.37
CA ASN A 427 -4.72 -38.54 47.49
C ASN A 427 -6.23 -38.28 47.69
N ALA A 428 -6.65 -37.06 47.39
CA ALA A 428 -8.04 -36.61 47.35
C ALA A 428 -8.26 -35.57 46.23
N ASP A 429 -9.37 -35.70 45.49
CA ASP A 429 -9.86 -34.70 44.54
C ASP A 429 -10.59 -33.62 45.33
N VAL A 430 -10.30 -32.34 45.08
CA VAL A 430 -10.86 -31.21 45.83
C VAL A 430 -11.40 -30.13 44.89
N ASP A 431 -11.84 -30.50 43.69
CA ASP A 431 -12.20 -29.58 42.60
C ASP A 431 -13.18 -28.51 43.05
N THR A 432 -14.24 -28.96 43.71
CA THR A 432 -15.34 -28.09 44.19
C THR A 432 -14.92 -27.17 45.33
N LEU A 433 -13.96 -27.58 46.17
CA LEU A 433 -13.40 -26.74 47.23
C LEU A 433 -12.53 -25.65 46.62
N VAL A 434 -11.63 -26.04 45.72
CA VAL A 434 -10.70 -25.13 45.05
C VAL A 434 -11.45 -24.17 44.12
N GLN A 435 -12.51 -24.62 43.44
CA GLN A 435 -13.41 -23.76 42.67
C GLN A 435 -14.14 -22.76 43.57
N SER A 436 -14.53 -23.14 44.79
CA SER A 436 -15.15 -22.19 45.74
C SER A 436 -14.18 -21.07 46.11
N TRP A 437 -12.90 -21.40 46.32
CA TRP A 437 -11.84 -20.43 46.63
C TRP A 437 -11.52 -19.53 45.42
N ALA A 438 -11.40 -20.11 44.23
CA ALA A 438 -11.19 -19.41 42.97
C ALA A 438 -12.31 -18.39 42.69
N SER A 439 -13.57 -18.84 42.72
CA SER A 439 -14.76 -18.00 42.49
C SER A 439 -14.94 -16.91 43.54
N ALA A 440 -14.61 -17.18 44.80
CA ALA A 440 -14.61 -16.19 45.88
C ALA A 440 -13.38 -15.26 45.86
N LYS A 441 -12.43 -15.49 44.95
CA LYS A 441 -11.15 -14.78 44.80
C LYS A 441 -10.39 -14.68 46.12
N VAL A 442 -10.42 -15.71 46.96
CA VAL A 442 -9.66 -15.69 48.22
C VAL A 442 -8.17 -15.87 47.94
N THR A 443 -7.33 -15.08 48.61
CA THR A 443 -5.86 -15.19 48.49
C THR A 443 -5.29 -16.37 49.29
N ARG A 444 -6.07 -16.91 50.25
CA ARG A 444 -5.72 -18.08 51.05
C ARG A 444 -6.92 -19.03 51.16
N GLY A 445 -6.71 -20.29 50.87
CA GLY A 445 -7.66 -21.39 51.11
C GLY A 445 -7.30 -22.12 52.41
N HIS A 446 -8.30 -22.45 53.23
CA HIS A 446 -8.09 -23.09 54.54
C HIS A 446 -8.79 -24.45 54.58
N MET A 447 -7.98 -25.50 54.77
CA MET A 447 -8.39 -26.89 54.67
C MET A 447 -8.30 -27.57 56.04
N GLY A 448 -9.32 -28.37 56.40
CA GLY A 448 -9.32 -29.25 57.56
C GLY A 448 -9.29 -30.73 57.16
N LEU A 449 -8.50 -31.52 57.88
CA LEU A 449 -8.27 -32.95 57.66
C LEU A 449 -8.60 -33.74 58.93
N ARG A 450 -9.45 -34.76 58.82
CA ARG A 450 -9.79 -35.66 59.94
C ARG A 450 -10.12 -37.06 59.47
N ALA A 451 -9.87 -38.06 60.32
CA ALA A 451 -10.42 -39.40 60.17
C ALA A 451 -11.96 -39.35 60.17
N ALA A 452 -12.61 -40.27 59.46
CA ALA A 452 -14.07 -40.35 59.39
C ALA A 452 -14.71 -40.98 60.65
N THR A 453 -13.91 -41.65 61.49
CA THR A 453 -14.34 -42.30 62.74
C THR A 453 -13.26 -42.13 63.82
N ASP A 454 -13.64 -42.29 65.09
CA ASP A 454 -12.72 -42.36 66.23
C ASP A 454 -12.16 -43.79 66.48
N ASP A 455 -12.27 -44.69 65.49
CA ASP A 455 -11.64 -46.02 65.55
C ASP A 455 -10.11 -45.87 65.46
N VAL A 456 -9.38 -46.60 66.30
CA VAL A 456 -7.91 -46.57 66.33
C VAL A 456 -7.29 -46.97 64.98
N LYS A 457 -7.99 -47.80 64.20
CA LYS A 457 -7.54 -48.17 62.85
C LYS A 457 -7.45 -46.97 61.91
N ALA A 458 -8.24 -45.92 62.14
CA ALA A 458 -8.30 -44.74 61.27
C ALA A 458 -7.22 -43.69 61.54
N TRP A 459 -6.34 -43.91 62.53
CA TRP A 459 -5.16 -43.08 62.80
C TRP A 459 -4.24 -42.98 61.59
N LYS A 460 -3.77 -41.76 61.29
CA LYS A 460 -2.73 -41.49 60.28
C LYS A 460 -1.82 -40.36 60.74
N ARG A 461 -0.53 -40.52 60.46
CA ARG A 461 0.50 -39.46 60.51
C ARG A 461 1.00 -39.20 59.09
N VAL A 462 1.08 -37.94 58.70
CA VAL A 462 1.56 -37.49 57.38
C VAL A 462 2.61 -36.39 57.52
N ASN A 463 3.49 -36.19 56.54
CA ASN A 463 4.50 -35.13 56.62
C ASN A 463 3.85 -33.73 56.66
N SER A 464 4.42 -32.79 57.41
CA SER A 464 4.04 -31.36 57.42
C SER A 464 4.85 -30.54 56.40
N ALA A 465 4.60 -29.23 56.35
CA ALA A 465 5.40 -28.24 55.63
C ALA A 465 6.83 -28.08 56.18
N ASN A 466 7.07 -28.39 57.47
CA ASN A 466 8.40 -28.29 58.09
C ASN A 466 9.31 -29.48 57.75
N ASN A 467 8.73 -30.62 57.34
CA ASN A 467 9.47 -31.79 56.92
C ASN A 467 10.41 -31.48 55.74
N THR A 468 11.64 -31.98 55.77
CA THR A 468 12.64 -31.73 54.71
C THR A 468 12.37 -32.53 53.42
N ALA A 469 11.50 -33.56 53.47
CA ALA A 469 11.07 -34.38 52.34
C ALA A 469 9.54 -34.55 52.28
N ASN A 470 9.02 -34.92 51.10
CA ASN A 470 7.63 -35.35 50.86
C ASN A 470 6.52 -34.48 51.50
N GLN A 471 6.70 -33.17 51.52
CA GLN A 471 5.73 -32.18 52.06
C GLN A 471 4.36 -32.27 51.37
N PRO A 472 3.25 -31.86 52.04
CA PRO A 472 1.93 -31.75 51.43
C PRO A 472 1.93 -30.97 50.13
N LYS A 473 1.19 -31.46 49.12
CA LYS A 473 1.02 -30.80 47.82
C LYS A 473 -0.44 -30.66 47.44
N LEU A 474 -0.78 -29.58 46.75
CA LEU A 474 -2.06 -29.38 46.09
C LEU A 474 -1.81 -29.00 44.63
N SER A 475 -2.05 -29.94 43.73
CA SER A 475 -2.04 -29.68 42.29
C SER A 475 -3.40 -29.17 41.85
N VAL A 476 -3.42 -28.17 40.96
CA VAL A 476 -4.65 -27.57 40.42
C VAL A 476 -4.46 -27.33 38.92
N THR A 477 -5.37 -27.88 38.13
CA THR A 477 -5.50 -27.69 36.67
C THR A 477 -6.67 -26.74 36.43
N TYR A 478 -6.47 -25.65 35.69
CA TYR A 478 -7.46 -24.58 35.53
C TYR A 478 -7.27 -23.79 34.23
N ASN A 479 -8.32 -23.09 33.79
CA ASN A 479 -8.36 -22.19 32.62
C ASN A 479 -9.01 -20.85 33.05
N TYR A 480 -8.72 -19.76 32.35
CA TYR A 480 -9.36 -18.45 32.54
C TYR A 480 -10.53 -18.20 31.57
N ARG A 481 -10.78 -16.95 31.21
CA ARG A 481 -11.75 -16.52 30.20
C ARG A 481 -11.15 -15.32 29.46
N PRO A 482 -11.52 -15.11 28.19
CA PRO A 482 -10.97 -14.00 27.43
C PRO A 482 -11.59 -12.69 27.92
N SER A 483 -10.76 -11.63 27.90
CA SER A 483 -11.14 -10.32 28.40
C SER A 483 -12.23 -9.62 27.56
N ASP A 484 -12.73 -8.51 28.09
CA ASP A 484 -13.55 -7.57 27.32
C ASP A 484 -12.74 -6.93 26.19
N GLY A 485 -13.43 -6.57 25.09
CA GLY A 485 -12.83 -5.89 23.95
C GLY A 485 -12.35 -4.46 24.25
N THR A 486 -11.04 -4.25 24.11
CA THR A 486 -10.34 -3.03 24.57
C THR A 486 -10.19 -1.94 23.50
N THR A 487 -10.29 -2.27 22.21
CA THR A 487 -9.94 -1.37 21.09
C THR A 487 -10.92 -1.48 19.92
N ARG A 488 -12.23 -1.30 20.15
CA ARG A 488 -13.24 -1.30 19.07
C ARG A 488 -12.96 -0.18 18.06
N GLN A 489 -12.71 -0.54 16.80
CA GLN A 489 -12.53 0.39 15.67
C GLN A 489 -13.34 -0.06 14.44
N ALA A 490 -13.75 0.89 13.61
CA ALA A 490 -14.52 0.62 12.38
C ALA A 490 -13.97 1.40 11.18
N GLY A 491 -13.82 0.72 10.04
CA GLY A 491 -13.43 1.24 8.73
C GLY A 491 -12.00 1.76 8.65
N GLY A 492 -11.16 1.20 7.78
CA GLY A 492 -9.87 1.83 7.43
C GLY A 492 -10.14 3.17 6.74
N PRO A 493 -9.52 4.30 7.15
CA PRO A 493 -8.24 4.44 7.84
C PRO A 493 -8.26 4.41 9.39
N PHE A 494 -9.37 4.00 10.01
CA PHE A 494 -9.59 3.97 11.46
C PHE A 494 -9.46 5.37 12.10
N ARG A 495 -10.27 6.31 11.58
CA ARG A 495 -10.44 7.66 12.14
C ARG A 495 -11.71 7.70 13.01
N SER A 496 -11.61 8.22 14.23
CA SER A 496 -12.76 8.49 15.09
C SER A 496 -12.78 9.93 15.57
N PHE A 497 -13.98 10.46 15.75
CA PHE A 497 -14.24 11.84 16.16
C PHE A 497 -15.27 11.80 17.30
N ALA A 498 -14.87 12.27 18.48
CA ALA A 498 -15.70 12.24 19.70
C ALA A 498 -16.31 10.84 20.00
N GLY A 499 -15.59 9.75 19.70
CA GLY A 499 -16.03 8.38 19.95
C GLY A 499 -16.90 7.73 18.87
N VAL A 500 -17.19 8.45 17.77
CA VAL A 500 -17.87 7.91 16.57
C VAL A 500 -16.85 7.69 15.46
N TRP A 501 -16.84 6.51 14.84
CA TRP A 501 -15.95 6.19 13.72
C TRP A 501 -16.55 6.66 12.40
N ALA A 502 -15.71 7.19 11.51
CA ALA A 502 -16.13 7.60 10.16
C ALA A 502 -15.63 6.57 9.13
N VAL A 503 -16.51 6.13 8.25
CA VAL A 503 -16.29 4.94 7.42
C VAL A 503 -16.60 5.23 5.94
N ASN A 504 -15.60 5.10 5.08
CA ASN A 504 -15.67 5.41 3.64
C ASN A 504 -16.24 4.29 2.74
N THR A 505 -16.83 3.25 3.32
CA THR A 505 -17.30 2.06 2.58
C THR A 505 -18.53 1.41 3.21
N THR A 506 -19.37 0.76 2.40
CA THR A 506 -20.49 -0.06 2.87
C THR A 506 -20.07 -1.46 3.34
N THR A 507 -18.79 -1.83 3.18
CA THR A 507 -18.21 -3.09 3.68
C THR A 507 -16.98 -2.86 4.58
N PRO A 508 -17.11 -2.13 5.70
CA PRO A 508 -15.98 -1.85 6.58
C PRO A 508 -15.41 -3.08 7.25
N THR A 509 -14.10 -3.03 7.51
CA THR A 509 -13.48 -3.84 8.55
C THR A 509 -13.86 -3.28 9.91
N LEU A 510 -14.49 -4.09 10.75
CA LEU A 510 -14.60 -3.87 12.19
C LEU A 510 -13.48 -4.64 12.88
N ARG A 511 -12.88 -4.08 13.93
CA ARG A 511 -11.80 -4.73 14.66
C ARG A 511 -11.79 -4.39 16.15
N ASP A 512 -11.21 -5.27 16.94
CA ASP A 512 -11.08 -5.15 18.39
C ASP A 512 -9.90 -6.00 18.89
N THR A 513 -9.46 -5.80 20.13
CA THR A 513 -8.38 -6.56 20.76
C THR A 513 -8.89 -7.15 22.07
N PHE A 514 -8.77 -8.46 22.19
CA PHE A 514 -9.07 -9.24 23.39
C PHE A 514 -7.79 -9.91 23.88
N THR A 515 -7.72 -10.22 25.17
CA THR A 515 -6.59 -10.92 25.78
C THR A 515 -7.14 -12.06 26.64
N ASP A 516 -6.65 -13.28 26.44
CA ASP A 516 -6.75 -14.30 27.49
C ASP A 516 -5.56 -14.22 28.44
N ALA A 517 -5.81 -14.53 29.72
CA ALA A 517 -4.85 -14.51 30.81
C ALA A 517 -3.95 -15.75 30.84
N ASP A 518 -4.41 -16.88 30.30
CA ASP A 518 -3.54 -18.04 30.02
C ASP A 518 -2.81 -17.93 28.67
N GLY A 519 -3.35 -17.15 27.72
CA GLY A 519 -2.74 -16.85 26.44
C GLY A 519 -3.39 -17.56 25.25
N ASP A 520 -4.52 -18.25 25.44
CA ASP A 520 -5.27 -18.91 24.37
C ASP A 520 -5.57 -17.97 23.18
N THR A 521 -5.72 -18.57 21.99
CA THR A 521 -6.13 -17.83 20.80
C THR A 521 -7.58 -17.39 20.95
N VAL A 522 -7.87 -16.12 20.69
CA VAL A 522 -9.19 -15.53 20.86
C VAL A 522 -9.84 -15.22 19.51
N SER A 523 -11.11 -15.57 19.37
CA SER A 523 -11.97 -15.09 18.29
C SER A 523 -12.92 -14.01 18.83
N GLY A 524 -13.22 -13.01 18.00
CA GLY A 524 -14.18 -11.96 18.32
C GLY A 524 -15.50 -12.19 17.59
N THR A 525 -16.60 -12.30 18.34
CA THR A 525 -17.94 -12.16 17.78
C THR A 525 -18.31 -10.68 17.78
N PHE A 526 -18.52 -10.12 16.59
CA PHE A 526 -18.96 -8.75 16.36
C PHE A 526 -20.46 -8.74 16.08
N GLN A 527 -21.23 -8.00 16.86
CA GLN A 527 -22.66 -7.82 16.66
C GLN A 527 -22.96 -6.43 16.10
N VAL A 528 -23.60 -6.32 14.93
CA VAL A 528 -23.78 -5.06 14.18
C VAL A 528 -25.26 -4.72 13.96
N TYR A 529 -25.67 -3.52 14.35
CA TYR A 529 -27.06 -3.04 14.34
C TYR A 529 -27.17 -1.67 13.65
N ASP A 530 -28.29 -1.42 12.95
CA ASP A 530 -28.70 -0.05 12.60
C ASP A 530 -28.98 0.71 13.90
N ALA A 531 -28.31 1.86 14.08
CA ALA A 531 -28.32 2.56 15.36
C ALA A 531 -29.67 3.25 15.64
N ALA A 532 -30.44 3.59 14.60
CA ALA A 532 -31.70 4.31 14.70
C ALA A 532 -32.90 3.37 14.90
N THR A 533 -32.97 2.27 14.15
CA THR A 533 -34.05 1.28 14.30
C THR A 533 -33.78 0.26 15.40
N ASN A 534 -32.54 0.16 15.87
CA ASN A 534 -32.08 -0.88 16.81
C ASN A 534 -32.34 -2.31 16.29
N THR A 535 -32.28 -2.50 14.97
CA THR A 535 -32.40 -3.82 14.32
C THR A 535 -31.04 -4.35 13.88
N PRO A 536 -30.78 -5.66 14.01
CA PRO A 536 -29.55 -6.27 13.48
C PRO A 536 -29.46 -6.16 11.96
N ILE A 537 -28.25 -6.18 11.43
CA ILE A 537 -28.03 -6.48 10.00
C ILE A 537 -28.30 -7.97 9.72
N THR A 538 -28.53 -8.34 8.46
CA THR A 538 -28.73 -9.74 8.07
C THR A 538 -27.38 -10.44 7.93
N THR A 539 -27.14 -11.46 8.76
CA THR A 539 -25.97 -12.35 8.66
C THR A 539 -26.41 -13.82 8.69
N PRO A 540 -25.61 -14.77 8.19
CA PRO A 540 -25.94 -16.20 8.24
C PRO A 540 -26.14 -16.76 9.65
N ALA A 541 -25.49 -16.16 10.67
CA ALA A 541 -25.61 -16.54 12.07
C ALA A 541 -26.85 -15.93 12.77
N GLY A 542 -27.58 -15.00 12.12
CA GLY A 542 -28.63 -14.22 12.74
C GLY A 542 -28.12 -13.11 13.66
N GLU A 543 -29.04 -12.32 14.19
CA GLU A 543 -28.80 -11.22 15.16
C GLU A 543 -27.64 -10.26 14.83
N GLY A 544 -27.28 -10.09 13.56
CA GLY A 544 -26.20 -9.20 13.13
C GLY A 544 -24.80 -9.69 13.54
N LEU A 545 -24.67 -10.97 13.87
CA LEU A 545 -23.44 -11.59 14.36
C LEU A 545 -22.49 -11.93 13.20
N ILE A 546 -21.22 -11.56 13.34
CA ILE A 546 -20.11 -11.91 12.46
C ILE A 546 -18.94 -12.34 13.35
N VAL A 547 -18.40 -13.54 13.14
CA VAL A 547 -17.30 -14.10 13.96
C VAL A 547 -15.99 -13.94 13.19
N SER A 548 -14.93 -13.44 13.85
CA SER A 548 -13.58 -13.39 13.27
C SER A 548 -12.94 -14.78 13.26
N PRO A 549 -11.92 -15.01 12.43
CA PRO A 549 -10.93 -16.04 12.72
C PRO A 549 -10.36 -15.86 14.13
N PHE A 550 -9.84 -16.94 14.70
CA PHE A 550 -9.00 -16.88 15.89
C PHE A 550 -7.70 -16.12 15.62
N VAL A 551 -7.26 -15.34 16.60
CA VAL A 551 -5.98 -14.60 16.61
C VAL A 551 -5.31 -14.80 17.97
N ASP A 552 -3.99 -14.63 18.06
CA ASP A 552 -3.29 -14.76 19.36
C ASP A 552 -3.83 -13.73 20.38
N SER A 553 -3.79 -14.08 21.67
CA SER A 553 -4.11 -13.14 22.77
C SER A 553 -3.36 -11.81 22.61
N GLY A 554 -4.10 -10.69 22.68
CA GLY A 554 -3.56 -9.34 22.48
C GLY A 554 -3.36 -8.91 21.02
N LYS A 555 -3.72 -9.74 20.04
CA LYS A 555 -3.78 -9.34 18.62
C LYS A 555 -5.15 -8.78 18.26
N ILE A 556 -5.16 -8.07 17.13
CA ILE A 556 -6.37 -7.49 16.54
C ILE A 556 -7.19 -8.60 15.88
N ALA A 557 -8.33 -8.91 16.46
CA ALA A 557 -9.40 -9.68 15.81
C ALA A 557 -10.18 -8.75 14.87
N SER A 558 -10.55 -9.23 13.68
CA SER A 558 -11.27 -8.39 12.71
C SER A 558 -12.26 -9.16 11.83
N VAL A 559 -13.30 -8.47 11.40
CA VAL A 559 -14.33 -8.96 10.47
C VAL A 559 -14.63 -7.91 9.41
N ALA A 560 -15.01 -8.33 8.20
CA ALA A 560 -15.60 -7.44 7.20
C ALA A 560 -17.13 -7.51 7.28
N VAL A 561 -17.81 -6.36 7.26
CA VAL A 561 -19.28 -6.34 7.17
C VAL A 561 -19.71 -6.77 5.77
N PRO A 562 -20.67 -7.72 5.62
CA PRO A 562 -21.10 -8.20 4.31
C PRO A 562 -21.70 -7.11 3.41
N ALA A 563 -21.50 -7.26 2.10
CA ALA A 563 -22.06 -6.38 1.09
C ALA A 563 -23.60 -6.30 1.16
N GLY A 564 -24.14 -5.12 0.86
CA GLY A 564 -25.58 -4.85 0.85
C GLY A 564 -26.24 -4.66 2.23
N GLN A 565 -25.49 -4.79 3.33
CA GLN A 565 -26.04 -4.59 4.68
C GLN A 565 -26.04 -3.14 5.14
N LEU A 566 -25.07 -2.34 4.67
CA LEU A 566 -24.91 -0.94 5.07
C LEU A 566 -25.31 0.02 3.95
N GLN A 567 -25.80 1.20 4.34
CA GLN A 567 -26.23 2.27 3.44
C GLN A 567 -25.49 3.56 3.76
N ASN A 568 -25.19 4.34 2.72
CA ASN A 568 -24.59 5.67 2.86
C ASN A 568 -25.49 6.62 3.67
N GLY A 569 -24.88 7.49 4.47
CA GLY A 569 -25.54 8.46 5.35
C GLY A 569 -26.18 7.86 6.62
N LYS A 570 -26.02 6.55 6.87
CA LYS A 570 -26.57 5.89 8.07
C LYS A 570 -25.53 5.71 9.18
N THR A 571 -26.03 5.79 10.41
CA THR A 571 -25.28 5.42 11.63
C THR A 571 -25.59 3.97 12.00
N TYR A 572 -24.54 3.21 12.24
CA TYR A 572 -24.57 1.86 12.76
C TYR A 572 -23.87 1.80 14.12
N LYS A 573 -24.10 0.72 14.85
CA LYS A 573 -23.38 0.43 16.09
C LYS A 573 -22.96 -1.02 16.11
N PHE A 574 -21.79 -1.28 16.71
CA PHE A 574 -21.33 -2.63 16.96
C PHE A 574 -20.82 -2.81 18.39
N ARG A 575 -20.84 -4.05 18.85
CA ARG A 575 -20.21 -4.50 20.09
C ARG A 575 -19.58 -5.87 19.88
N THR A 576 -18.80 -6.30 20.86
CA THR A 576 -17.91 -7.46 20.74
C THR A 576 -18.00 -8.37 21.95
N ASN A 577 -17.80 -9.67 21.75
CA ASN A 577 -17.68 -10.68 22.79
C ASN A 577 -16.64 -11.72 22.34
N ALA A 578 -15.74 -12.10 23.22
CA ALA A 578 -14.60 -12.96 22.91
C ALA A 578 -14.89 -14.43 23.20
N TYR A 579 -14.27 -15.32 22.42
CA TYR A 579 -14.29 -16.77 22.60
C TYR A 579 -12.89 -17.37 22.40
N ASP A 580 -12.37 -18.06 23.41
CA ASP A 580 -11.01 -18.63 23.45
C ASP A 580 -10.88 -20.01 22.76
N GLY A 581 -12.01 -20.63 22.40
CA GLY A 581 -12.07 -22.01 21.89
C GLY A 581 -12.81 -22.99 22.81
N THR A 582 -12.90 -22.65 24.09
CA THR A 582 -13.53 -23.38 25.20
C THR A 582 -14.63 -22.56 25.88
N HIS A 583 -14.40 -21.26 26.13
CA HIS A 583 -15.29 -20.36 26.83
C HIS A 583 -15.54 -19.05 26.08
N TYR A 584 -16.79 -18.58 26.19
CA TYR A 584 -17.12 -17.20 25.91
C TYR A 584 -16.82 -16.34 27.15
N ASN A 585 -16.40 -15.10 26.92
CA ASN A 585 -16.54 -14.03 27.91
C ASN A 585 -18.03 -13.90 28.30
N LEU A 586 -18.31 -13.69 29.58
CA LEU A 586 -19.67 -13.57 30.10
C LEU A 586 -20.35 -12.25 29.70
N ASN A 587 -19.58 -11.22 29.33
CA ASN A 587 -20.09 -9.90 28.98
C ASN A 587 -19.88 -9.57 27.50
N TRP A 588 -20.84 -8.83 26.95
CA TRP A 588 -20.63 -8.08 25.72
C TRP A 588 -20.02 -6.72 26.04
N SER A 589 -19.09 -6.26 25.21
CA SER A 589 -18.55 -4.90 25.31
C SER A 589 -19.63 -3.82 25.09
N PRO A 590 -19.39 -2.58 25.54
CA PRO A 590 -20.29 -1.46 25.25
C PRO A 590 -20.41 -1.18 23.74
N TRP A 591 -21.61 -0.80 23.30
CA TRP A 591 -21.86 -0.39 21.91
C TRP A 591 -20.97 0.79 21.50
N THR A 592 -20.32 0.64 20.35
CA THR A 592 -19.47 1.64 19.67
C THR A 592 -20.15 2.03 18.36
N GLN A 593 -20.25 3.32 18.03
CA GLN A 593 -20.96 3.82 16.85
C GLN A 593 -20.02 4.11 15.68
N PHE A 594 -20.53 3.94 14.46
CA PHE A 594 -19.86 4.37 13.23
C PHE A 594 -20.86 4.90 12.20
N VAL A 595 -20.45 5.89 11.41
CA VAL A 595 -21.25 6.45 10.31
C VAL A 595 -20.64 6.00 9.00
N VAL A 596 -21.48 5.46 8.11
CA VAL A 596 -21.08 5.15 6.74
C VAL A 596 -21.30 6.40 5.89
N ASP A 597 -20.20 6.94 5.39
CA ASP A 597 -20.17 8.08 4.48
C ASP A 597 -19.29 7.70 3.29
N THR A 598 -19.90 7.33 2.17
CA THR A 598 -19.22 6.99 0.92
C THR A 598 -19.29 8.13 -0.10
N THR A 599 -19.65 9.34 0.33
CA THR A 599 -19.81 10.50 -0.56
C THR A 599 -18.62 11.41 -0.40
N ALA A 600 -17.72 11.39 -1.39
CA ALA A 600 -16.62 12.33 -1.43
C ALA A 600 -17.12 13.79 -1.41
N PRO A 601 -16.42 14.69 -0.68
CA PRO A 601 -16.76 16.11 -0.66
C PRO A 601 -16.64 16.74 -2.06
N GLY A 602 -17.33 17.86 -2.25
CA GLY A 602 -17.27 18.62 -3.50
C GLY A 602 -15.88 19.21 -3.77
N GLU A 603 -15.63 19.56 -5.04
CA GLU A 603 -14.50 20.42 -5.42
C GLU A 603 -14.58 21.74 -4.61
N PRO A 604 -13.47 22.28 -4.06
CA PRO A 604 -13.48 23.54 -3.32
C PRO A 604 -14.23 24.66 -4.05
N ALA A 605 -15.31 25.20 -3.46
CA ALA A 605 -16.15 26.22 -4.09
C ALA A 605 -15.35 27.44 -4.59
N SER A 606 -14.42 27.97 -3.78
CA SER A 606 -13.48 29.00 -4.23
C SER A 606 -12.12 28.90 -3.55
N ILE A 607 -11.10 29.39 -4.26
CA ILE A 607 -9.76 29.64 -3.75
C ILE A 607 -9.47 31.10 -4.12
N ALA A 608 -8.86 31.87 -3.21
CA ALA A 608 -8.48 33.25 -3.48
C ALA A 608 -7.09 33.54 -2.89
N SER A 609 -6.24 34.22 -3.65
CA SER A 609 -5.01 34.80 -3.10
C SER A 609 -4.90 36.27 -3.48
N ALA A 610 -4.73 37.13 -2.47
CA ALA A 610 -4.41 38.54 -2.67
C ALA A 610 -2.97 38.75 -3.14
N THR A 611 -2.08 37.79 -2.91
CA THR A 611 -0.67 37.83 -3.37
C THR A 611 -0.54 37.33 -4.81
N TYR A 612 -1.33 36.32 -5.17
CA TYR A 612 -1.31 35.66 -6.49
C TYR A 612 -2.72 35.52 -7.06
N PRO A 613 -3.29 36.58 -7.67
CA PRO A 613 -4.66 36.54 -8.19
C PRO A 613 -4.82 35.49 -9.30
N GLU A 614 -5.97 34.82 -9.34
CA GLU A 614 -6.16 33.66 -10.21
C GLU A 614 -5.93 34.00 -11.69
N ASN A 615 -5.08 33.18 -12.32
CA ASN A 615 -4.62 33.31 -13.70
C ASN A 615 -3.98 34.68 -14.04
N TRP A 616 -3.50 35.43 -13.05
CA TRP A 616 -2.93 36.76 -13.21
C TRP A 616 -1.63 36.95 -12.43
N GLY A 617 -1.02 38.12 -12.59
CA GLY A 617 0.24 38.50 -11.96
C GLY A 617 0.14 38.94 -10.50
N GLY A 618 1.11 38.50 -9.70
CA GLY A 618 1.36 39.02 -8.36
C GLY A 618 2.64 38.45 -7.73
N GLY A 619 3.01 38.93 -6.54
CA GLY A 619 4.19 38.47 -5.79
C GLY A 619 5.50 38.42 -6.60
N GLY A 620 6.31 37.38 -6.34
CA GLY A 620 7.54 37.08 -7.06
C GLY A 620 8.23 35.82 -6.51
N ALA A 621 9.38 35.46 -7.09
CA ALA A 621 10.22 34.37 -6.60
C ALA A 621 10.56 34.55 -5.10
N GLY A 622 10.39 33.50 -4.31
CA GLY A 622 10.67 33.50 -2.86
C GLY A 622 9.66 34.29 -2.00
N VAL A 623 8.59 34.85 -2.59
CA VAL A 623 7.51 35.51 -1.85
C VAL A 623 6.46 34.47 -1.46
N ALA A 624 6.13 34.37 -0.18
CA ALA A 624 5.04 33.51 0.26
C ALA A 624 3.68 34.18 -0.02
N GLY A 625 2.78 33.48 -0.69
CA GLY A 625 1.40 33.91 -0.88
C GLY A 625 0.42 33.03 -0.10
N THR A 626 -0.56 33.65 0.55
CA THR A 626 -1.67 32.95 1.21
C THR A 626 -2.77 32.64 0.20
N PHE A 627 -3.31 31.43 0.26
CA PHE A 627 -4.42 30.93 -0.54
C PHE A 627 -5.56 30.55 0.39
N ASP A 628 -6.61 31.36 0.36
CA ASP A 628 -7.80 31.26 1.19
C ASP A 628 -8.84 30.39 0.49
N VAL A 629 -9.23 29.29 1.14
CA VAL A 629 -10.10 28.26 0.58
C VAL A 629 -11.48 28.31 1.24
N ALA A 630 -12.52 28.45 0.42
CA ALA A 630 -13.88 28.12 0.80
C ALA A 630 -14.25 26.79 0.15
N THR A 631 -14.57 25.80 0.96
CA THR A 631 -14.83 24.44 0.49
C THR A 631 -16.22 24.31 -0.13
N GLY A 632 -17.21 25.04 0.42
CA GLY A 632 -18.56 25.17 -0.15
C GLY A 632 -19.66 24.45 0.63
N ASP A 633 -19.29 23.50 1.50
CA ASP A 633 -20.18 22.79 2.40
C ASP A 633 -19.42 22.32 3.67
N ALA A 634 -20.12 21.70 4.63
CA ALA A 634 -19.53 21.34 5.93
C ALA A 634 -18.95 19.91 6.03
N SER A 635 -18.98 19.12 4.95
CA SER A 635 -18.42 17.76 4.90
C SER A 635 -16.88 17.71 5.00
N PRO A 636 -16.10 18.63 4.41
CA PRO A 636 -14.64 18.58 4.46
C PRO A 636 -14.09 18.77 5.88
N TYR A 637 -13.08 17.99 6.21
CA TYR A 637 -12.38 17.95 7.50
C TYR A 637 -10.91 18.42 7.39
N GLU A 638 -10.34 18.27 6.20
CA GLU A 638 -9.03 18.80 5.84
C GLU A 638 -9.04 19.23 4.36
N VAL A 639 -8.30 20.29 4.06
CA VAL A 639 -7.96 20.69 2.69
C VAL A 639 -6.56 20.19 2.41
N GLN A 640 -6.39 19.46 1.32
CA GLN A 640 -5.10 19.04 0.82
C GLN A 640 -4.65 19.94 -0.33
N TYR A 641 -3.37 20.29 -0.36
CA TYR A 641 -2.81 21.22 -1.33
C TYR A 641 -1.38 20.84 -1.73
N ARG A 642 -0.97 21.21 -2.95
CA ARG A 642 0.40 21.10 -3.47
C ARG A 642 0.69 22.18 -4.52
N LEU A 643 1.96 22.53 -4.69
CA LEU A 643 2.46 23.50 -5.67
C LEU A 643 3.26 22.78 -6.77
N ASP A 644 3.09 23.21 -8.02
CA ASP A 644 3.85 22.81 -9.21
C ASP A 644 4.14 21.29 -9.34
N PRO A 645 3.10 20.42 -9.31
CA PRO A 645 3.30 18.97 -9.42
C PRO A 645 3.81 18.56 -10.81
N TYR A 646 4.55 17.46 -10.90
CA TYR A 646 5.01 16.86 -12.16
C TYR A 646 3.99 15.88 -12.76
N GLU A 647 4.18 15.49 -14.03
CA GLU A 647 3.27 14.53 -14.69
C GLU A 647 3.46 13.10 -14.19
N ASP A 648 4.67 12.75 -13.75
CA ASP A 648 5.04 11.43 -13.21
C ASP A 648 4.95 11.32 -11.68
N ASP A 649 4.37 12.35 -11.03
CA ASP A 649 4.09 12.31 -9.59
C ASP A 649 3.00 11.28 -9.25
N ALA A 650 3.26 10.46 -8.24
CA ALA A 650 2.25 9.56 -7.69
C ALA A 650 1.03 10.35 -7.15
N ALA A 651 -0.15 9.71 -7.11
CA ALA A 651 -1.41 10.35 -6.75
C ALA A 651 -1.44 10.93 -5.31
N ASP A 652 -0.55 10.44 -4.46
CA ASP A 652 -0.28 10.82 -3.07
C ASP A 652 0.98 11.70 -2.91
N TYR A 653 1.77 11.92 -3.96
CA TYR A 653 2.99 12.74 -3.88
C TYR A 653 2.70 14.24 -3.71
N GLY A 654 3.48 14.87 -2.82
CA GLY A 654 3.54 16.33 -2.65
C GLY A 654 2.37 16.96 -1.90
N TRP A 655 1.36 16.20 -1.51
CA TRP A 655 0.19 16.72 -0.80
C TRP A 655 0.50 17.06 0.66
N SER A 656 0.38 18.34 1.01
CA SER A 656 0.24 18.80 2.39
C SER A 656 -1.24 18.87 2.77
N SER A 657 -1.55 18.88 4.07
CA SER A 657 -2.93 18.99 4.60
C SER A 657 -3.03 20.14 5.58
N VAL A 658 -4.19 20.78 5.65
CA VAL A 658 -4.55 21.76 6.70
C VAL A 658 -5.98 21.47 7.17
N ARG A 659 -6.24 21.58 8.48
CA ARG A 659 -7.59 21.40 9.07
C ARG A 659 -8.57 22.44 8.53
N THR A 660 -9.81 22.01 8.29
CA THR A 660 -10.91 22.97 8.07
C THR A 660 -11.48 23.46 9.40
N ILE A 661 -11.88 24.74 9.44
CA ILE A 661 -12.76 25.28 10.47
C ILE A 661 -14.18 25.37 9.91
N THR A 662 -15.16 24.77 10.61
CA THR A 662 -16.57 24.92 10.25
C THR A 662 -17.08 26.27 10.81
N PRO A 663 -17.54 27.23 9.97
CA PRO A 663 -17.98 28.53 10.48
C PRO A 663 -19.25 28.43 11.34
N THR A 664 -19.12 28.63 12.65
CA THR A 664 -20.24 28.58 13.61
C THR A 664 -21.04 29.88 13.65
N GLY A 665 -21.63 30.26 12.51
CA GLY A 665 -22.66 31.30 12.42
C GLY A 665 -22.43 32.38 11.36
N PRO A 666 -23.42 33.27 11.14
CA PRO A 666 -23.37 34.31 10.11
C PRO A 666 -22.45 35.47 10.51
N SER A 667 -21.15 35.30 10.35
CA SER A 667 -20.18 36.40 10.41
C SER A 667 -20.34 37.34 9.21
N ARG A 668 -20.16 38.65 9.43
CA ARG A 668 -20.23 39.67 8.37
C ARG A 668 -18.97 39.75 7.49
N ALA A 669 -17.97 38.94 7.80
CA ALA A 669 -16.90 38.49 6.91
C ALA A 669 -16.52 37.07 7.37
N VAL A 670 -16.72 36.07 6.51
CA VAL A 670 -16.39 34.68 6.85
C VAL A 670 -14.88 34.53 6.69
N ALA A 671 -14.18 34.19 7.79
CA ALA A 671 -12.78 33.78 7.69
C ALA A 671 -12.71 32.51 6.83
N PRO A 672 -11.68 32.34 5.99
CA PRO A 672 -11.57 31.17 5.12
C PRO A 672 -11.65 29.86 5.91
N GLU A 673 -12.32 28.87 5.34
CA GLU A 673 -12.55 27.58 6.01
C GLU A 673 -11.25 26.79 6.15
N ALA A 674 -10.29 27.04 5.25
CA ALA A 674 -8.88 26.74 5.46
C ALA A 674 -8.02 27.75 4.67
N SER A 675 -6.79 28.00 5.11
CA SER A 675 -5.80 28.73 4.32
C SER A 675 -4.48 27.97 4.30
N TYR A 676 -3.78 28.02 3.17
CA TYR A 676 -2.41 27.52 3.05
C TYR A 676 -1.49 28.59 2.47
N THR A 677 -0.18 28.43 2.67
CA THR A 677 0.82 29.25 1.98
C THR A 677 1.58 28.45 0.94
N ALA A 678 1.89 29.09 -0.18
CA ALA A 678 2.77 28.55 -1.21
C ALA A 678 3.83 29.61 -1.58
N THR A 679 5.07 29.16 -1.72
CA THR A 679 6.24 30.02 -2.04
C THR A 679 6.88 29.54 -3.34
N PRO A 680 6.61 30.20 -4.49
CA PRO A 680 7.24 29.89 -5.76
C PRO A 680 8.76 30.07 -5.71
N ALA A 681 9.51 29.09 -6.22
CA ALA A 681 10.97 29.17 -6.30
C ALA A 681 11.48 30.10 -7.42
N ALA A 682 10.61 30.52 -8.34
CA ALA A 682 10.94 31.35 -9.50
C ALA A 682 9.86 32.40 -9.80
N ASP A 683 10.20 33.35 -10.68
CA ASP A 683 9.21 34.12 -11.44
C ASP A 683 8.78 33.27 -12.65
N GLY A 684 7.48 33.24 -12.96
CA GLY A 684 6.94 32.28 -13.93
C GLY A 684 5.43 32.12 -13.83
N ASN A 685 4.87 31.20 -14.62
CA ASN A 685 3.50 30.74 -14.38
C ASN A 685 3.57 29.50 -13.50
N HIS A 686 2.73 29.46 -12.47
CA HIS A 686 2.69 28.40 -11.45
C HIS A 686 1.28 27.82 -11.34
N LEU A 687 1.18 26.63 -10.76
CA LEU A 687 -0.07 25.93 -10.51
C LEU A 687 -0.09 25.38 -9.09
N THR A 688 -1.09 25.78 -8.31
CA THR A 688 -1.48 25.06 -7.09
C THR A 688 -2.64 24.11 -7.39
N GLN A 689 -2.58 22.92 -6.80
CA GLN A 689 -3.69 21.96 -6.83
C GLN A 689 -4.25 21.83 -5.41
N THR A 690 -5.56 21.96 -5.26
CA THR A 690 -6.25 21.92 -3.97
C THR A 690 -7.42 20.94 -4.04
N ARG A 691 -7.62 20.12 -3.00
CA ARG A 691 -8.77 19.21 -2.89
C ARG A 691 -9.26 19.11 -1.44
N THR A 692 -10.50 18.73 -1.25
CA THR A 692 -11.13 18.49 0.05
C THR A 692 -11.01 17.02 0.45
N VAL A 693 -10.92 16.75 1.75
CA VAL A 693 -11.02 15.39 2.32
C VAL A 693 -11.94 15.44 3.53
N ASP A 694 -12.89 14.52 3.62
CA ASP A 694 -13.86 14.47 4.72
C ASP A 694 -13.36 13.70 5.96
N ARG A 695 -14.26 13.47 6.92
CA ARG A 695 -13.97 12.73 8.15
C ARG A 695 -13.73 11.23 7.90
N ALA A 696 -14.44 10.64 6.95
CA ALA A 696 -14.29 9.23 6.56
C ALA A 696 -13.00 8.97 5.74
N GLY A 697 -12.39 10.04 5.20
CA GLY A 697 -11.23 9.97 4.33
C GLY A 697 -11.58 9.83 2.85
N ASN A 698 -12.81 10.15 2.43
CA ASN A 698 -13.10 10.30 1.00
C ASN A 698 -12.42 11.56 0.48
N VAL A 699 -11.81 11.46 -0.70
CA VAL A 699 -11.04 12.54 -1.33
C VAL A 699 -11.88 13.15 -2.45
N GLY A 700 -12.13 14.45 -2.36
CA GLY A 700 -12.87 15.22 -3.36
C GLY A 700 -12.05 15.53 -4.63
N PRO A 701 -12.70 16.07 -5.68
CA PRO A 701 -12.02 16.48 -6.90
C PRO A 701 -10.95 17.56 -6.67
N ILE A 702 -9.96 17.59 -7.56
CA ILE A 702 -8.88 18.59 -7.55
C ILE A 702 -9.34 19.85 -8.27
N LYS A 703 -9.21 20.99 -7.59
CA LYS A 703 -9.26 22.33 -8.16
C LYS A 703 -7.86 22.82 -8.50
N ASP A 704 -7.67 23.15 -9.77
CA ASP A 704 -6.46 23.80 -10.29
C ASP A 704 -6.58 25.33 -10.09
N TYR A 705 -5.63 25.95 -9.41
CA TYR A 705 -5.51 27.40 -9.27
C TYR A 705 -4.14 27.84 -9.79
N GLY A 706 -4.12 28.40 -11.01
CA GLY A 706 -2.91 28.89 -11.67
C GLY A 706 -2.69 30.38 -11.45
N PHE A 707 -1.45 30.86 -11.51
CA PHE A 707 -1.10 32.28 -11.32
C PHE A 707 0.27 32.59 -11.94
N THR A 708 0.62 33.88 -12.08
CA THR A 708 1.94 34.32 -12.53
C THR A 708 2.69 35.00 -11.38
N ALA A 709 3.84 34.44 -11.00
CA ALA A 709 4.76 35.07 -10.06
C ALA A 709 5.68 36.08 -10.78
N GLY A 710 5.83 37.27 -10.20
CA GLY A 710 6.84 38.25 -10.60
C GLY A 710 6.33 39.48 -11.35
N ASN A 711 7.18 40.50 -11.41
CA ASN A 711 6.86 41.80 -11.99
C ASN A 711 6.97 41.79 -13.53
N ARG A 712 5.87 41.48 -14.22
CA ARG A 712 5.74 41.69 -15.67
C ARG A 712 5.00 42.99 -15.98
N ASP A 713 5.34 43.62 -17.10
CA ASP A 713 4.55 44.71 -17.66
C ASP A 713 3.34 44.14 -18.40
N TYR A 714 2.25 43.89 -17.66
CA TYR A 714 0.97 43.45 -18.22
C TYR A 714 0.32 44.48 -19.15
N ASN A 715 0.76 45.74 -19.11
CA ASN A 715 0.29 46.86 -19.93
C ASN A 715 1.19 47.13 -21.14
N ARG A 716 2.19 46.26 -21.40
CA ARG A 716 3.10 46.40 -22.55
C ARG A 716 2.32 46.49 -23.86
N ALA A 717 2.86 47.23 -24.82
CA ALA A 717 2.27 47.31 -26.15
C ALA A 717 2.14 45.92 -26.81
N GLN A 718 0.98 45.68 -27.40
CA GLN A 718 0.67 44.50 -28.19
C GLN A 718 1.50 44.48 -29.48
N LYS A 719 2.12 43.33 -29.78
CA LYS A 719 2.74 43.03 -31.09
C LYS A 719 1.76 42.34 -32.04
N VAL A 720 0.73 41.68 -31.51
CA VAL A 720 -0.39 41.08 -32.24
C VAL A 720 -1.67 41.72 -31.73
N ASP A 721 -2.41 42.35 -32.62
CA ASP A 721 -3.73 42.92 -32.36
C ASP A 721 -4.59 42.79 -33.63
N ILE A 722 -5.39 41.73 -33.69
CA ILE A 722 -6.32 41.48 -34.79
C ILE A 722 -7.74 41.70 -34.26
N LYS A 723 -8.34 42.86 -34.57
CA LYS A 723 -9.77 43.11 -34.29
C LYS A 723 -10.62 42.12 -35.09
N LEU A 724 -11.45 41.35 -34.40
CA LEU A 724 -12.27 40.29 -34.97
C LEU A 724 -13.67 40.82 -35.33
N PRO A 725 -14.32 40.27 -36.37
CA PRO A 725 -15.72 40.52 -36.64
C PRO A 725 -16.60 39.85 -35.57
N VAL A 726 -17.81 40.37 -35.36
CA VAL A 726 -18.85 39.65 -34.61
C VAL A 726 -19.12 38.32 -35.30
N LEU A 727 -19.10 37.21 -34.55
CA LEU A 727 -19.34 35.89 -35.12
C LEU A 727 -20.77 35.72 -35.63
N ASP A 728 -20.91 34.85 -36.62
CA ASP A 728 -22.14 34.58 -37.35
C ASP A 728 -22.54 33.12 -37.11
N THR A 729 -23.41 32.88 -36.11
CA THR A 729 -23.86 31.52 -35.75
C THR A 729 -24.65 30.82 -36.86
N ALA A 730 -25.19 31.60 -37.82
CA ALA A 730 -25.88 31.12 -39.01
C ALA A 730 -24.95 30.92 -40.22
N SER A 731 -23.64 31.21 -40.08
CA SER A 731 -22.65 30.97 -41.14
C SER A 731 -22.59 29.49 -41.48
N VAL A 732 -22.92 29.17 -42.74
CA VAL A 732 -22.93 27.81 -43.26
C VAL A 732 -21.52 27.22 -43.33
N ASP A 733 -21.40 25.91 -43.10
CA ASP A 733 -20.11 25.24 -43.22
C ASP A 733 -19.56 25.32 -44.65
N PRO A 734 -18.24 25.54 -44.83
CA PRO A 734 -17.63 25.59 -46.16
C PRO A 734 -17.87 24.31 -46.96
N VAL A 735 -18.28 24.46 -48.21
CA VAL A 735 -18.38 23.33 -49.15
C VAL A 735 -16.99 22.73 -49.36
N LEU A 736 -16.87 21.42 -49.15
CA LEU A 736 -15.65 20.67 -49.48
C LEU A 736 -15.51 20.57 -50.99
N THR A 737 -14.56 21.32 -51.54
CA THR A 737 -14.34 21.43 -52.99
C THR A 737 -13.19 20.53 -53.45
N ASN A 738 -13.50 19.53 -54.28
CA ASN A 738 -12.51 18.69 -54.97
C ASN A 738 -11.92 19.41 -56.21
N THR A 739 -11.50 20.67 -56.03
CA THR A 739 -11.04 21.55 -57.12
C THR A 739 -9.77 21.00 -57.77
N PRO A 740 -9.69 20.89 -59.12
CA PRO A 740 -8.52 20.36 -59.81
C PRO A 740 -7.23 21.13 -59.50
N GLN A 741 -6.13 20.39 -59.35
CA GLN A 741 -4.81 20.89 -58.95
C GLN A 741 -3.77 20.60 -60.03
N PRO A 742 -2.95 21.58 -60.45
CA PRO A 742 -1.89 21.35 -61.45
C PRO A 742 -0.75 20.51 -60.89
N PRO A 743 0.08 19.88 -61.74
CA PRO A 743 1.36 19.33 -61.31
C PRO A 743 2.23 20.41 -60.62
N PRO A 744 3.20 19.99 -59.78
CA PRO A 744 4.11 20.89 -59.07
C PRO A 744 4.82 21.91 -59.97
N ALA A 745 5.30 23.00 -59.37
CA ALA A 745 5.92 24.11 -60.07
C ALA A 745 7.39 23.82 -60.44
N HIS A 746 8.08 23.01 -59.64
CA HIS A 746 9.49 22.68 -59.80
C HIS A 746 9.77 21.18 -59.55
N PRO A 747 10.73 20.55 -60.25
CA PRO A 747 11.17 19.17 -59.96
C PRO A 747 11.73 19.00 -58.54
N GLU A 748 12.38 20.03 -58.02
CA GLU A 748 12.94 20.12 -56.67
C GLU A 748 11.90 20.39 -55.56
N ASP A 749 10.61 20.57 -55.90
CA ASP A 749 9.54 20.52 -54.90
C ASP A 749 9.56 19.12 -54.23
N THR A 750 9.81 19.04 -52.92
CA THR A 750 9.93 17.77 -52.15
C THR A 750 8.67 16.88 -52.16
N ILE A 751 7.61 17.42 -52.75
CA ILE A 751 6.24 16.93 -52.87
C ILE A 751 5.92 16.49 -54.31
N ALA A 752 6.91 16.55 -55.23
CA ALA A 752 6.68 16.37 -56.65
C ALA A 752 5.95 15.06 -57.00
N TRP A 753 5.03 15.13 -57.98
CA TRP A 753 4.46 13.93 -58.63
C TRP A 753 5.63 13.09 -59.16
N LYS A 754 5.93 11.97 -58.50
CA LYS A 754 7.25 11.35 -58.57
C LYS A 754 7.53 10.78 -59.96
N GLY A 755 8.32 11.48 -60.77
CA GLY A 755 8.61 11.14 -62.17
C GLY A 755 7.81 11.95 -63.19
N TRP A 756 7.23 13.08 -62.79
CA TRP A 756 6.69 14.12 -63.67
C TRP A 756 7.82 15.00 -64.25
N GLU A 757 8.74 14.36 -64.94
CA GLU A 757 9.93 14.94 -65.56
C GLU A 757 10.11 14.36 -66.98
N PRO A 758 10.75 15.07 -67.92
CA PRO A 758 11.06 14.51 -69.23
C PRO A 758 11.99 13.30 -69.12
N ARG A 759 11.66 12.21 -69.82
CA ARG A 759 12.41 10.94 -69.77
C ARG A 759 12.66 10.39 -71.17
N THR A 760 13.92 10.11 -71.47
CA THR A 760 14.33 9.47 -72.72
C THR A 760 14.67 8.01 -72.48
N PHE A 761 14.10 7.14 -73.31
CA PHE A 761 14.40 5.73 -73.44
C PHE A 761 15.13 5.55 -74.78
N ASP A 762 16.27 4.88 -74.80
CA ASP A 762 17.15 4.77 -75.98
C ASP A 762 17.79 3.38 -76.01
N SER A 763 17.56 2.61 -77.08
CA SER A 763 18.14 1.28 -77.27
C SER A 763 18.21 0.92 -78.76
N GLY A 764 19.38 0.43 -79.19
CA GLY A 764 19.58 -0.23 -80.49
C GLY A 764 19.07 0.53 -81.73
N GLY A 765 19.10 1.87 -81.70
CA GLY A 765 18.67 2.70 -82.83
C GLY A 765 17.29 3.32 -82.69
N THR A 766 16.43 2.84 -81.79
CA THR A 766 15.18 3.55 -81.44
C THR A 766 15.36 4.40 -80.19
N ARG A 767 14.77 5.59 -80.20
CA ARG A 767 14.70 6.50 -79.06
C ARG A 767 13.28 7.01 -78.89
N VAL A 768 12.77 6.98 -77.66
CA VAL A 768 11.47 7.57 -77.30
C VAL A 768 11.70 8.56 -76.17
N THR A 769 11.33 9.82 -76.37
CA THR A 769 11.31 10.84 -75.30
C THR A 769 9.88 11.12 -74.89
N VAL A 770 9.62 11.00 -73.59
CA VAL A 770 8.32 11.18 -72.95
C VAL A 770 8.41 12.46 -72.12
N THR A 771 7.72 13.52 -72.55
CA THR A 771 7.78 14.85 -71.94
C THR A 771 6.42 15.20 -71.34
N PRO A 772 6.24 15.16 -70.00
CA PRO A 772 5.00 15.63 -69.38
C PRO A 772 4.81 17.13 -69.58
N LEU A 773 3.60 17.51 -70.00
CA LEU A 773 3.21 18.89 -70.26
C LEU A 773 2.33 19.43 -69.14
N ARG A 774 2.46 20.72 -68.79
CA ARG A 774 1.48 21.38 -67.92
C ARG A 774 0.18 21.70 -68.65
N GLU A 775 0.24 21.91 -69.95
CA GLU A 775 -0.90 22.15 -70.82
C GLU A 775 -0.58 21.63 -72.23
N ARG A 776 -1.60 21.11 -72.91
CA ARG A 776 -1.51 20.68 -74.32
C ARG A 776 -1.44 21.90 -75.23
N SER A 777 -0.92 21.78 -76.45
CA SER A 777 -1.00 22.90 -77.39
C SER A 777 -2.46 23.30 -77.67
N LEU A 778 -2.64 24.58 -78.00
CA LEU A 778 -3.94 25.10 -78.43
C LEU A 778 -4.39 24.46 -79.76
N ALA A 779 -3.45 23.98 -80.59
CA ALA A 779 -3.74 23.26 -81.82
C ALA A 779 -4.31 21.86 -81.52
N GLY A 780 -3.65 21.07 -80.67
CA GLY A 780 -4.14 19.77 -80.20
C GLY A 780 -5.48 19.86 -79.49
N THR A 781 -5.65 20.88 -78.63
CA THR A 781 -6.92 21.16 -77.96
C THR A 781 -8.04 21.41 -78.97
N ARG A 782 -7.84 22.32 -79.94
CA ARG A 782 -8.83 22.63 -80.98
C ARG A 782 -9.15 21.42 -81.87
N LYS A 783 -8.16 20.60 -82.18
CA LYS A 783 -8.33 19.38 -82.99
C LYS A 783 -9.19 18.35 -82.25
N ALA A 784 -8.83 18.01 -81.00
CA ALA A 784 -9.61 17.11 -80.16
C ALA A 784 -11.06 17.61 -79.97
N ALA A 785 -11.24 18.91 -79.76
CA ALA A 785 -12.56 19.52 -79.63
C ALA A 785 -13.38 19.44 -80.93
N LYS A 786 -12.74 19.64 -82.09
CA LYS A 786 -13.37 19.52 -83.40
C LYS A 786 -13.81 18.08 -83.67
N GLU A 787 -12.91 17.11 -83.46
CA GLU A 787 -13.17 15.69 -83.69
C GLU A 787 -14.30 15.17 -82.80
N ALA A 788 -14.28 15.50 -81.49
CA ALA A 788 -15.37 15.15 -80.57
C ALA A 788 -16.73 15.77 -80.99
N ALA A 789 -16.74 17.01 -81.51
CA ALA A 789 -17.96 17.62 -82.01
C ALA A 789 -18.45 17.02 -83.34
N GLU A 790 -17.55 16.60 -84.23
CA GLU A 790 -17.90 15.88 -85.46
C GLU A 790 -18.46 14.48 -85.13
N GLN A 791 -17.88 13.76 -84.17
CA GLN A 791 -18.35 12.46 -83.68
C GLN A 791 -19.70 12.53 -82.97
N SER A 792 -19.92 13.54 -82.12
CA SER A 792 -21.23 13.75 -81.47
C SER A 792 -22.40 13.99 -82.45
N ARG A 793 -22.10 14.39 -83.69
CA ARG A 793 -23.09 14.55 -84.77
C ARG A 793 -23.35 13.28 -85.56
N THR A 794 -22.43 12.31 -85.54
CA THR A 794 -22.48 11.10 -86.39
C THR A 794 -22.85 9.81 -85.65
N ARG A 795 -22.82 9.79 -84.31
CA ARG A 795 -23.27 8.66 -83.45
C ARG A 795 -22.88 7.27 -84.00
N ALA A 796 -21.58 6.99 -84.03
CA ALA A 796 -21.14 5.61 -83.86
C ALA A 796 -21.18 5.27 -82.36
N ASP A 797 -21.89 4.22 -81.97
CA ASP A 797 -22.00 3.80 -80.55
C ASP A 797 -20.67 3.25 -79.97
N SER A 798 -19.60 3.22 -80.78
CA SER A 798 -18.30 2.60 -80.48
C SER A 798 -17.15 3.56 -80.16
N TYR A 799 -17.35 4.89 -80.16
CA TYR A 799 -16.27 5.83 -79.80
C TYR A 799 -16.02 5.85 -78.27
N PRO A 800 -14.78 5.59 -77.79
CA PRO A 800 -14.44 5.63 -76.38
C PRO A 800 -14.45 7.06 -75.85
N ASP A 801 -15.56 7.43 -75.23
CA ASP A 801 -15.74 8.71 -74.54
C ASP A 801 -14.70 8.90 -73.42
N PRO A 802 -14.19 10.13 -73.21
CA PRO A 802 -13.42 10.50 -72.04
C PRO A 802 -14.13 10.10 -70.74
N ILE A 803 -13.43 9.35 -69.90
CA ILE A 803 -13.95 8.86 -68.60
C ILE A 803 -14.12 10.00 -67.57
N ILE A 804 -13.41 11.11 -67.77
CA ILE A 804 -13.57 12.36 -67.03
C ILE A 804 -14.36 13.35 -67.90
N LYS A 805 -15.49 13.82 -67.38
CA LYS A 805 -16.38 14.79 -68.06
C LYS A 805 -16.49 16.04 -67.19
N GLY A 806 -16.06 17.19 -67.72
CA GLY A 806 -16.03 18.47 -67.01
C GLY A 806 -15.00 19.46 -67.55
N ASP A 807 -15.28 20.75 -67.38
CA ASP A 807 -14.67 21.90 -68.07
C ASP A 807 -13.15 22.12 -67.87
N TRP A 808 -12.46 21.21 -67.19
CA TRP A 808 -11.01 21.25 -66.94
C TRP A 808 -10.24 20.10 -67.61
N CYS A 809 -10.91 18.99 -67.95
CA CYS A 809 -10.32 17.78 -68.56
C CYS A 809 -11.06 17.30 -69.83
N GLN A 810 -12.14 17.98 -70.22
CA GLN A 810 -12.95 17.57 -71.36
C GLN A 810 -12.30 17.98 -72.70
N PRO A 811 -12.16 17.07 -73.69
CA PRO A 811 -11.64 17.40 -75.01
C PRO A 811 -12.43 18.45 -75.80
N THR A 812 -13.72 18.65 -75.49
CA THR A 812 -14.58 19.63 -76.18
C THR A 812 -14.35 21.08 -75.75
N LEU A 813 -13.27 21.38 -75.03
CA LEU A 813 -12.91 22.74 -74.63
C LEU A 813 -12.43 23.54 -75.84
N TYR A 814 -13.20 24.55 -76.24
CA TYR A 814 -12.86 25.46 -77.32
C TYR A 814 -12.39 26.81 -76.78
N GLY A 815 -11.12 27.15 -77.01
CA GLY A 815 -10.61 28.52 -76.85
C GLY A 815 -9.33 28.63 -76.03
N GLU A 816 -9.22 27.88 -74.94
CA GLU A 816 -8.02 27.78 -74.10
C GLU A 816 -7.34 26.42 -74.25
N ALA A 817 -6.07 26.32 -73.86
CA ALA A 817 -5.32 25.07 -73.80
C ALA A 817 -5.80 24.19 -72.62
N GLN A 818 -5.98 22.89 -72.85
CA GLN A 818 -6.28 21.94 -71.77
C GLN A 818 -5.08 21.78 -70.83
N LYS A 819 -5.32 21.69 -69.51
CA LYS A 819 -4.27 21.69 -68.48
C LYS A 819 -4.16 20.32 -67.79
N SER A 820 -2.92 19.88 -67.55
CA SER A 820 -2.65 18.71 -66.72
C SER A 820 -3.04 19.03 -65.29
N LEU A 821 -3.93 18.23 -64.72
CA LEU A 821 -4.66 18.55 -63.50
C LEU A 821 -5.08 17.25 -62.79
N ILE A 822 -5.17 17.28 -61.46
CA ILE A 822 -5.61 16.14 -60.64
C ILE A 822 -6.67 16.59 -59.62
N THR A 823 -7.68 15.77 -59.39
CA THR A 823 -8.60 15.81 -58.25
C THR A 823 -8.32 14.60 -57.35
N ARG A 824 -9.01 14.44 -56.22
CA ARG A 824 -8.81 13.26 -55.37
C ARG A 824 -9.17 11.92 -56.05
N ASN A 825 -9.87 11.94 -57.18
CA ASN A 825 -10.33 10.73 -57.88
C ASN A 825 -10.05 10.70 -59.39
N GLU A 826 -9.68 11.83 -60.00
CA GLU A 826 -9.55 11.98 -61.45
C GLU A 826 -8.22 12.66 -61.80
N ALA A 827 -7.48 12.14 -62.78
CA ALA A 827 -6.28 12.77 -63.32
C ALA A 827 -6.41 12.99 -64.82
N CYS A 828 -6.03 14.18 -65.28
CA CYS A 828 -5.90 14.54 -66.69
C CYS A 828 -4.44 14.89 -66.95
N LEU A 829 -3.76 14.17 -67.82
CA LEU A 829 -2.32 14.30 -68.05
C LEU A 829 -2.07 14.50 -69.54
N PHE A 830 -1.32 15.54 -69.89
CA PHE A 830 -0.85 15.78 -71.24
C PHE A 830 0.64 15.50 -71.34
N ILE A 831 1.07 14.83 -72.42
CA ILE A 831 2.43 14.32 -72.61
C ILE A 831 2.78 14.48 -74.09
N ASP A 832 3.96 15.01 -74.41
CA ASP A 832 4.55 14.84 -75.74
C ASP A 832 5.35 13.54 -75.78
N LEU A 833 5.04 12.67 -76.73
CA LEU A 833 5.86 11.52 -77.11
C LEU A 833 6.62 11.88 -78.38
N ALA A 834 7.95 11.87 -78.34
CA ALA A 834 8.81 12.01 -79.52
C ALA A 834 9.54 10.69 -79.78
N PHE A 835 9.21 10.03 -80.89
CA PHE A 835 9.84 8.82 -81.40
C PHE A 835 10.90 9.17 -82.44
N THR A 836 12.05 8.51 -82.37
CA THR A 836 13.13 8.59 -83.36
C THR A 836 13.58 7.18 -83.72
N ALA A 837 13.63 6.86 -85.01
CA ALA A 837 14.20 5.62 -85.54
C ALA A 837 15.47 5.95 -86.32
N ARG A 838 16.60 5.38 -85.90
CA ARG A 838 17.89 5.42 -86.60
C ARG A 838 18.16 4.09 -87.24
N TYR A 839 18.56 4.15 -88.51
CA TYR A 839 18.94 3.01 -89.30
C TYR A 839 20.45 3.11 -89.54
N SER A 840 21.20 2.03 -89.31
CA SER A 840 22.65 2.02 -89.48
C SER A 840 23.17 0.69 -90.00
N GLN A 841 23.89 0.70 -91.13
CA GLN A 841 24.49 -0.50 -91.70
C GLN A 841 25.96 -0.58 -91.24
N ASN A 842 26.36 -1.71 -90.63
CA ASN A 842 27.72 -1.91 -90.09
C ASN A 842 28.19 -0.78 -89.14
N GLY A 843 27.26 -0.16 -88.40
CA GLY A 843 27.54 0.96 -87.49
C GLY A 843 27.64 2.34 -88.15
N ILE A 844 27.40 2.46 -89.46
CA ILE A 844 27.33 3.75 -90.18
C ILE A 844 25.85 4.17 -90.28
N PRO A 845 25.43 5.35 -89.76
CA PRO A 845 24.07 5.85 -89.93
C PRO A 845 23.71 6.09 -91.40
N VAL A 846 22.54 5.60 -91.82
CA VAL A 846 22.04 5.70 -93.20
C VAL A 846 20.72 6.46 -93.33
N ALA A 847 19.90 6.47 -92.28
CA ALA A 847 18.68 7.26 -92.18
C ALA A 847 18.35 7.54 -90.69
N GLU A 848 17.69 8.67 -90.42
CA GLU A 848 17.09 8.99 -89.13
C GLU A 848 15.72 9.62 -89.41
N HIS A 849 14.68 9.10 -88.77
CA HIS A 849 13.30 9.55 -88.93
C HIS A 849 12.64 9.82 -87.59
N HIS A 850 11.71 10.77 -87.56
CA HIS A 850 11.05 11.26 -86.36
C HIS A 850 9.52 11.30 -86.52
N ALA A 851 8.84 10.95 -85.43
CA ALA A 851 7.42 11.17 -85.26
C ALA A 851 7.15 11.73 -83.87
N SER A 852 6.15 12.61 -83.74
CA SER A 852 5.75 13.17 -82.44
C SER A 852 4.24 13.13 -82.28
N PHE A 853 3.81 12.81 -81.06
CA PHE A 853 2.41 12.70 -80.67
C PHE A 853 2.15 13.51 -79.41
N GLU A 854 1.14 14.38 -79.46
CA GLU A 854 0.53 14.91 -78.24
C GLU A 854 -0.43 13.85 -77.68
N VAL A 855 -0.18 13.39 -76.47
CA VAL A 855 -1.00 12.42 -75.77
C VAL A 855 -1.84 13.11 -74.70
N ALA A 856 -3.10 12.71 -74.59
CA ALA A 856 -3.92 12.93 -73.40
C ALA A 856 -4.16 11.58 -72.72
N PHE A 857 -3.85 11.47 -71.44
CA PHE A 857 -4.05 10.28 -70.63
C PHE A 857 -4.88 10.64 -69.41
N GLN A 858 -5.98 9.92 -69.22
CA GLN A 858 -6.94 10.13 -68.16
C GLN A 858 -7.01 8.90 -67.25
N ILE A 859 -7.14 9.13 -65.96
CA ILE A 859 -7.30 8.10 -64.93
C ILE A 859 -8.48 8.49 -64.04
N LYS A 860 -9.38 7.53 -63.78
CA LYS A 860 -10.52 7.72 -62.89
C LYS A 860 -10.63 6.57 -61.90
N THR A 861 -10.68 6.91 -60.62
CA THR A 861 -10.79 5.97 -59.50
C THR A 861 -12.14 6.14 -58.82
N ASP A 862 -12.76 5.04 -58.39
CA ASP A 862 -13.99 5.10 -57.62
C ASP A 862 -13.70 5.18 -56.11
N PRO A 863 -14.15 6.21 -55.38
CA PRO A 863 -13.95 6.31 -53.93
C PRO A 863 -14.81 5.31 -53.12
N LYS A 864 -15.66 4.49 -53.76
CA LYS A 864 -16.58 3.53 -53.13
C LYS A 864 -16.44 2.09 -53.64
N ASN A 865 -15.52 1.81 -54.56
CA ASN A 865 -15.17 0.44 -54.96
C ASN A 865 -13.73 0.38 -55.53
N GLY A 866 -13.32 -0.79 -56.00
CA GLY A 866 -11.98 -1.03 -56.52
C GLY A 866 -11.72 -0.61 -57.98
N ASP A 867 -12.65 0.05 -58.66
CA ASP A 867 -12.52 0.32 -60.10
C ASP A 867 -11.54 1.46 -60.40
N ILE A 868 -10.64 1.20 -61.35
CA ILE A 868 -9.63 2.13 -61.84
C ILE A 868 -9.70 2.14 -63.37
N LYS A 869 -10.35 3.16 -63.94
CA LYS A 869 -10.51 3.30 -65.40
C LYS A 869 -9.43 4.17 -65.97
N THR A 870 -8.98 3.84 -67.17
CA THR A 870 -8.00 4.62 -67.94
C THR A 870 -8.51 4.89 -69.35
N TRP A 871 -8.18 6.07 -69.88
CA TRP A 871 -8.49 6.48 -71.24
C TRP A 871 -7.28 7.20 -71.83
N ILE A 872 -7.00 6.97 -73.10
CA ILE A 872 -5.86 7.57 -73.80
C ILE A 872 -6.29 8.11 -75.17
N GLN A 873 -5.68 9.21 -75.58
CA GLN A 873 -5.82 9.82 -76.90
C GLN A 873 -4.45 10.17 -77.46
N LEU A 874 -4.14 9.66 -78.65
CA LEU A 874 -2.91 9.92 -79.40
C LEU A 874 -3.23 10.88 -80.56
N ASN A 875 -2.53 12.01 -80.61
CA ASN A 875 -2.67 13.00 -81.69
C ASN A 875 -1.32 13.21 -82.39
N PRO A 876 -1.12 12.76 -83.65
CA PRO A 876 0.12 13.02 -84.39
C PRO A 876 0.29 14.52 -84.66
N THR A 877 1.47 15.05 -84.35
CA THR A 877 1.85 16.46 -84.53
C THR A 877 3.05 16.65 -85.47
N PHE A 878 3.93 15.66 -85.58
CA PHE A 878 5.06 15.64 -86.51
C PHE A 878 5.25 14.22 -87.07
N ASN A 879 5.58 14.09 -88.34
CA ASN A 879 5.99 12.82 -88.96
C ASN A 879 6.85 13.08 -90.22
N ASP A 880 8.14 12.74 -90.18
CA ASP A 880 9.04 12.84 -91.34
C ASP A 880 9.34 11.47 -92.02
N PHE A 881 8.74 10.38 -91.53
CA PHE A 881 8.91 9.06 -92.16
C PHE A 881 8.38 9.09 -93.61
N PRO A 882 8.89 8.21 -94.50
CA PRO A 882 8.43 8.13 -95.90
C PRO A 882 6.96 7.68 -96.04
N GLY A 883 6.38 7.80 -97.23
CA GLY A 883 4.92 7.63 -97.45
C GLY A 883 4.32 6.23 -97.41
N HIS A 884 4.84 5.32 -96.57
CA HIS A 884 4.22 4.00 -96.33
C HIS A 884 3.11 4.11 -95.27
N ASP A 885 2.08 3.26 -95.34
CA ASP A 885 0.94 3.32 -94.40
C ASP A 885 1.36 2.87 -92.98
N GLU A 886 2.24 1.87 -92.89
CA GLU A 886 2.79 1.33 -91.64
C GLU A 886 4.09 2.03 -91.18
N SER A 887 4.28 3.31 -91.53
CA SER A 887 5.54 4.01 -91.27
C SER A 887 5.83 4.31 -89.79
N VAL A 888 4.79 4.46 -88.97
CA VAL A 888 4.91 4.53 -87.52
C VAL A 888 3.83 3.64 -86.93
N LEU A 889 4.23 2.64 -86.14
CA LEU A 889 3.34 1.65 -85.53
C LEU A 889 3.42 1.74 -84.01
N LEU A 890 2.27 1.66 -83.35
CA LEU A 890 2.15 1.58 -81.88
C LEU A 890 1.14 0.51 -81.43
N GLY A 891 0.76 -0.40 -82.34
CA GLY A 891 -0.20 -1.48 -82.09
C GLY A 891 -0.31 -2.44 -83.27
N ALA A 892 -1.53 -2.92 -83.55
CA ALA A 892 -1.80 -3.92 -84.57
C ALA A 892 -1.15 -3.59 -85.93
N GLY A 893 -0.33 -4.53 -86.42
CA GLY A 893 0.57 -4.37 -87.57
C GLY A 893 1.96 -4.96 -87.33
N SER A 894 2.40 -5.03 -86.07
CA SER A 894 3.63 -5.72 -85.66
C SER A 894 3.47 -6.36 -84.28
N ASP A 895 3.98 -7.58 -84.10
CA ASP A 895 4.05 -8.25 -82.78
C ASP A 895 4.92 -7.47 -81.77
N ASN A 896 5.74 -6.53 -82.26
CA ASN A 896 6.63 -5.70 -81.45
C ASN A 896 6.12 -4.27 -81.23
N ALA A 897 4.90 -3.93 -81.67
CA ALA A 897 4.30 -2.62 -81.46
C ALA A 897 3.10 -2.71 -80.50
N ASN A 898 3.12 -1.94 -79.41
CA ASN A 898 2.01 -1.91 -78.44
C ASN A 898 1.91 -0.60 -77.67
N ILE A 899 0.75 -0.36 -77.08
CA ILE A 899 0.53 0.62 -76.02
C ILE A 899 -0.58 0.11 -75.10
N ASP A 900 -0.23 -0.10 -73.83
CA ASP A 900 -1.08 -0.80 -72.85
C ASP A 900 -1.17 -0.01 -71.55
N SER A 901 -2.33 -0.11 -70.90
CA SER A 901 -2.53 0.42 -69.54
C SER A 901 -1.91 -0.54 -68.53
N MET A 902 -1.14 -0.04 -67.56
CA MET A 902 -0.50 -0.85 -66.52
C MET A 902 -0.90 -0.39 -65.12
N CYS A 903 -1.36 -1.35 -64.32
CA CYS A 903 -1.53 -1.24 -62.87
C CYS A 903 -0.38 -2.02 -62.21
N PHE A 904 0.60 -1.31 -61.65
CA PHE A 904 1.85 -1.90 -61.15
C PHE A 904 1.73 -2.32 -59.67
N SER A 905 0.88 -3.30 -59.40
CA SER A 905 0.77 -3.93 -58.09
C SER A 905 0.27 -5.37 -58.19
N ALA A 906 0.69 -6.22 -57.26
CA ALA A 906 0.12 -7.55 -57.08
C ALA A 906 -1.34 -7.52 -56.56
N ALA A 907 -1.83 -6.34 -56.16
CA ALA A 907 -3.20 -6.10 -55.73
C ALA A 907 -4.15 -5.66 -56.87
N CYS A 908 -3.64 -5.57 -58.09
CA CYS A 908 -4.51 -5.41 -59.27
C CYS A 908 -5.08 -6.80 -59.62
N GLU A 909 -6.39 -6.90 -59.80
CA GLU A 909 -7.07 -8.15 -60.17
C GLU A 909 -6.49 -8.67 -61.50
N GLY A 910 -6.10 -9.96 -61.52
CA GLY A 910 -5.44 -10.56 -62.68
C GLY A 910 -3.92 -10.30 -62.80
N ALA A 911 -3.28 -9.62 -61.84
CA ALA A 911 -1.86 -9.30 -61.91
C ALA A 911 -0.93 -10.54 -62.01
N VAL A 912 -0.01 -10.52 -62.97
CA VAL A 912 1.02 -11.54 -63.19
C VAL A 912 2.40 -10.92 -62.98
N GLY A 913 3.22 -11.52 -62.13
CA GLY A 913 4.56 -10.98 -61.80
C GLY A 913 4.52 -9.63 -61.09
N GLY A 914 3.42 -9.32 -60.38
CA GLY A 914 3.25 -8.08 -59.61
C GLY A 914 2.74 -6.87 -60.41
N LYS A 915 2.23 -7.09 -61.62
CA LYS A 915 1.61 -6.07 -62.47
C LYS A 915 0.40 -6.65 -63.21
N ASP A 916 -0.63 -5.84 -63.37
CA ASP A 916 -1.73 -6.07 -64.31
C ASP A 916 -1.50 -5.17 -65.54
N VAL A 917 -1.60 -5.75 -66.74
CA VAL A 917 -1.39 -5.08 -68.02
C VAL A 917 -2.62 -5.34 -68.88
N GLN A 918 -3.31 -4.26 -69.21
CA GLN A 918 -4.57 -4.28 -69.93
C GLN A 918 -4.39 -3.50 -71.23
N ASN A 919 -4.53 -4.19 -72.35
CA ASN A 919 -4.55 -3.55 -73.66
C ASN A 919 -5.66 -2.50 -73.69
N PHE A 920 -5.40 -1.32 -74.23
CA PHE A 920 -6.47 -0.36 -74.48
C PHE A 920 -7.34 -0.88 -75.64
N ASP A 921 -8.65 -0.87 -75.45
CA ASP A 921 -9.63 -1.06 -76.52
C ASP A 921 -9.70 0.22 -77.35
N PHE A 922 -9.08 0.21 -78.54
CA PHE A 922 -8.87 1.39 -79.38
C PHE A 922 -9.94 1.55 -80.46
N PHE A 923 -10.27 2.82 -80.70
CA PHE A 923 -11.02 3.30 -81.85
C PHE A 923 -10.08 4.03 -82.80
N ASN A 924 -10.18 3.68 -84.08
CA ASN A 924 -9.14 3.79 -85.11
C ASN A 924 -7.92 2.89 -84.83
N ASP A 925 -7.13 2.64 -85.87
CA ASP A 925 -5.92 1.84 -85.76
C ASP A 925 -4.75 2.62 -85.13
N LEU A 926 -3.60 1.96 -85.03
CA LEU A 926 -2.38 2.49 -84.39
C LEU A 926 -1.21 2.52 -85.38
N SER A 927 -1.51 2.75 -86.65
CA SER A 927 -0.54 3.01 -87.72
C SER A 927 -0.68 4.44 -88.22
N TRP A 928 0.41 5.09 -88.60
CA TRP A 928 0.34 6.43 -89.22
C TRP A 928 1.21 6.53 -90.46
N LYS A 929 0.57 6.90 -91.57
CA LYS A 929 1.26 7.12 -92.85
C LYS A 929 2.23 8.29 -92.76
N GLY A 930 3.47 8.06 -93.20
CA GLY A 930 4.47 9.11 -93.31
C GLY A 930 4.23 10.09 -94.46
N GLY A 931 5.01 11.18 -94.48
CA GLY A 931 4.91 12.27 -95.46
C GLY A 931 6.24 12.84 -95.97
N GLY A 932 7.38 12.45 -95.38
CA GLY A 932 8.72 12.90 -95.78
C GLY A 932 9.05 14.38 -95.58
N ASN A 933 8.13 15.18 -95.04
CA ASN A 933 8.29 16.64 -94.91
C ASN A 933 7.99 17.19 -93.49
N GLY A 934 7.87 16.30 -92.50
CA GLY A 934 7.60 16.62 -91.09
C GLY A 934 6.14 16.95 -90.77
N THR A 935 5.30 17.29 -91.76
CA THR A 935 3.86 17.48 -91.55
C THR A 935 3.14 16.13 -91.66
N PRO A 936 2.39 15.67 -90.65
CA PRO A 936 1.66 14.41 -90.73
C PRO A 936 0.65 14.43 -91.90
N VAL A 937 0.87 13.56 -92.89
CA VAL A 937 -0.02 13.39 -94.04
C VAL A 937 -1.25 12.59 -93.64
N ASP A 938 -1.03 11.49 -92.91
CA ASP A 938 -2.06 10.95 -92.03
C ASP A 938 -2.00 11.70 -90.70
N SER A 939 -3.16 12.17 -90.27
CA SER A 939 -3.34 12.92 -89.03
C SER A 939 -4.53 12.42 -88.23
N HIS A 940 -5.01 11.19 -88.46
CA HIS A 940 -6.12 10.67 -87.67
C HIS A 940 -5.74 10.53 -86.18
N MET A 941 -6.75 10.67 -85.31
CA MET A 941 -6.61 10.54 -83.87
C MET A 941 -7.00 9.11 -83.45
N ALA A 942 -6.15 8.45 -82.67
CA ALA A 942 -6.49 7.17 -82.03
C ALA A 942 -6.89 7.39 -80.56
N THR A 943 -7.95 6.73 -80.11
CA THR A 943 -8.43 6.83 -78.71
C THR A 943 -8.78 5.46 -78.16
N GLY A 944 -8.38 5.16 -76.94
CA GLY A 944 -8.68 3.86 -76.34
C GLY A 944 -8.98 3.90 -74.84
N THR A 945 -9.66 2.86 -74.36
CA THR A 945 -10.01 2.68 -72.94
C THR A 945 -9.52 1.36 -72.40
N ALA A 946 -9.07 1.37 -71.14
CA ALA A 946 -8.80 0.17 -70.38
C ALA A 946 -9.39 0.30 -68.96
N SER A 947 -9.44 -0.80 -68.23
CA SER A 947 -9.93 -0.82 -66.85
C SER A 947 -9.13 -1.83 -66.04
N HIS A 948 -8.62 -1.37 -64.92
CA HIS A 948 -8.03 -2.18 -63.86
C HIS A 948 -8.99 -2.25 -62.68
N LYS A 949 -8.85 -3.27 -61.85
CA LYS A 949 -9.61 -3.41 -60.62
C LYS A 949 -8.71 -3.79 -59.47
N TRP A 950 -9.00 -3.29 -58.28
CA TRP A 950 -8.36 -3.71 -57.05
C TRP A 950 -9.00 -5.01 -56.53
N ASP A 951 -8.16 -6.02 -56.27
CA ASP A 951 -8.58 -7.35 -55.78
C ASP A 951 -9.06 -7.36 -54.30
N GLY A 952 -8.98 -6.22 -53.62
CA GLY A 952 -9.30 -6.10 -52.20
C GLY A 952 -8.15 -6.45 -51.26
N SER A 953 -6.96 -6.81 -51.75
CA SER A 953 -5.79 -7.09 -50.91
C SER A 953 -5.18 -5.81 -50.35
N VAL A 954 -4.64 -5.89 -49.13
CA VAL A 954 -4.01 -4.78 -48.40
C VAL A 954 -2.61 -5.22 -47.93
N ASN A 955 -1.85 -4.36 -47.25
CA ASN A 955 -0.52 -4.75 -46.75
C ASN A 955 -0.59 -5.82 -45.65
N SER A 956 -1.60 -5.76 -44.77
CA SER A 956 -1.90 -6.82 -43.79
C SER A 956 -3.39 -6.84 -43.48
N ALA A 957 -4.10 -7.89 -43.90
CA ALA A 957 -5.54 -8.02 -43.70
C ALA A 957 -5.94 -8.30 -42.23
N THR A 958 -4.97 -8.66 -41.38
CA THR A 958 -5.15 -8.83 -39.92
C THR A 958 -4.64 -7.64 -39.12
N GLY A 959 -3.97 -6.67 -39.77
CA GLY A 959 -3.55 -5.43 -39.13
C GLY A 959 -4.70 -4.43 -39.02
N THR A 960 -4.51 -3.41 -38.18
CA THR A 960 -5.56 -2.43 -37.84
C THR A 960 -5.20 -1.00 -38.24
N ARG A 961 -3.95 -0.75 -38.63
CA ARG A 961 -3.45 0.59 -38.96
C ARG A 961 -3.77 0.97 -40.41
N ASP A 962 -3.72 2.26 -40.70
CA ASP A 962 -3.94 2.79 -42.05
C ASP A 962 -2.97 2.20 -43.08
N VAL A 963 -1.71 1.97 -42.68
CA VAL A 963 -0.70 1.32 -43.51
C VAL A 963 -1.01 -0.17 -43.75
N ASP A 964 -1.61 -0.84 -42.77
CA ASP A 964 -1.96 -2.27 -42.85
C ASP A 964 -3.15 -2.47 -43.80
N LEU A 965 -4.17 -1.61 -43.66
CA LEU A 965 -5.47 -1.66 -44.33
C LEU A 965 -5.53 -0.90 -45.68
N SER A 966 -4.38 -0.50 -46.23
CA SER A 966 -4.29 0.14 -47.55
C SER A 966 -3.26 -0.53 -48.47
N LYS A 967 -3.32 -0.19 -49.76
CA LYS A 967 -2.39 -0.66 -50.78
C LYS A 967 -2.15 0.39 -51.85
N GLY A 968 -0.91 0.48 -52.33
CA GLY A 968 -0.55 1.25 -53.51
C GLY A 968 -0.76 0.43 -54.79
N LEU A 969 -1.40 1.04 -55.78
CA LEU A 969 -1.64 0.52 -57.12
C LEU A 969 -1.21 1.57 -58.17
N PRO A 970 0.09 1.88 -58.34
CA PRO A 970 0.52 2.89 -59.31
C PRO A 970 0.08 2.56 -60.75
N VAL A 971 -0.43 3.56 -61.47
CA VAL A 971 -0.94 3.44 -62.83
C VAL A 971 -0.11 4.29 -63.78
N TRP A 972 0.17 3.73 -64.96
CA TRP A 972 0.77 4.41 -66.11
C TRP A 972 0.45 3.62 -67.38
N PHE A 973 0.46 4.25 -68.55
CA PHE A 973 0.60 3.48 -69.80
C PHE A 973 2.08 3.16 -70.11
N ILE A 974 2.31 1.98 -70.66
CA ILE A 974 3.56 1.57 -71.32
C ILE A 974 3.33 1.48 -72.82
N GLY A 975 4.41 1.47 -73.60
CA GLY A 975 4.31 1.14 -75.02
C GLY A 975 5.66 0.87 -75.66
N GLN A 976 5.64 0.51 -76.93
CA GLN A 976 6.79 0.21 -77.76
C GLN A 976 6.46 0.55 -79.22
N PHE A 977 7.26 1.41 -79.84
CA PHE A 977 7.10 1.79 -81.25
C PHE A 977 7.79 0.79 -82.19
N ASP A 978 7.23 0.65 -83.39
CA ASP A 978 7.86 0.00 -84.55
C ASP A 978 7.68 0.87 -85.82
N SER A 979 8.36 0.53 -86.91
CA SER A 979 8.29 1.23 -88.19
C SER A 979 8.58 0.30 -89.36
N TYR A 980 7.64 0.23 -90.32
CA TYR A 980 7.85 -0.48 -91.59
C TYR A 980 8.57 0.41 -92.61
N TYR A 981 9.77 0.90 -92.27
CA TYR A 981 10.65 1.60 -93.21
C TYR A 981 11.89 0.75 -93.54
N GLU A 982 12.06 0.43 -94.82
CA GLU A 982 13.26 -0.22 -95.35
C GLU A 982 14.14 0.82 -96.08
N PRO A 983 15.36 1.09 -95.60
CA PRO A 983 16.31 1.94 -96.32
C PRO A 983 16.72 1.32 -97.67
N PRO A 984 16.79 2.10 -98.77
CA PRO A 984 17.13 1.58 -100.09
C PRO A 984 18.46 0.82 -100.12
N GLY A 985 18.41 -0.47 -100.46
CA GLY A 985 19.60 -1.32 -100.63
C GLY A 985 20.11 -2.02 -99.36
N ILE A 986 19.40 -1.92 -98.24
CA ILE A 986 19.84 -2.46 -96.94
C ILE A 986 18.91 -3.57 -96.43
N GLY A 987 17.63 -3.52 -96.79
CA GLY A 987 16.59 -4.44 -96.32
C GLY A 987 16.08 -4.06 -94.92
N LYS A 988 15.13 -4.84 -94.39
CA LYS A 988 14.68 -4.70 -93.00
C LYS A 988 15.76 -5.22 -92.04
N ASP A 989 16.66 -4.32 -91.65
CA ASP A 989 17.60 -4.55 -90.55
C ASP A 989 16.84 -4.75 -89.23
N ASP A 990 17.42 -5.47 -88.26
CA ASP A 990 16.76 -5.78 -86.99
C ASP A 990 16.57 -4.49 -86.15
N THR A 991 15.47 -3.77 -86.36
CA THR A 991 15.11 -2.56 -85.62
C THR A 991 14.84 -2.91 -84.16
N PHE A 992 15.80 -2.65 -83.27
CA PHE A 992 15.62 -2.89 -81.85
C PHE A 992 14.54 -1.98 -81.29
N HIS A 993 13.50 -2.58 -80.71
CA HIS A 993 12.38 -1.87 -80.15
C HIS A 993 12.68 -1.41 -78.71
N THR A 994 12.35 -0.16 -78.39
CA THR A 994 12.57 0.42 -77.05
C THR A 994 11.26 0.56 -76.29
N PRO A 995 11.03 -0.23 -75.23
CA PRO A 995 9.90 -0.02 -74.32
C PRO A 995 10.03 1.34 -73.62
N PHE A 996 8.94 2.10 -73.62
CA PHE A 996 8.80 3.35 -72.89
C PHE A 996 7.63 3.30 -71.91
N ARG A 997 7.56 4.28 -71.00
CA ARG A 997 6.45 4.45 -70.06
C ARG A 997 6.15 5.91 -69.81
N SER A 998 4.88 6.20 -69.56
CA SER A 998 4.41 7.50 -69.09
C SER A 998 4.83 7.80 -67.64
N PRO A 999 4.71 9.06 -67.19
CA PRO A 999 4.77 9.39 -65.76
C PRO A 999 3.76 8.58 -64.96
N ARG A 1000 4.15 8.12 -63.77
CA ARG A 1000 3.26 7.39 -62.88
C ARG A 1000 2.25 8.30 -62.20
N ILE A 1001 1.04 7.79 -62.01
CA ILE A 1001 0.10 8.28 -61.00
C ILE A 1001 -0.08 7.17 -59.97
N ASP A 1002 0.32 7.45 -58.74
CA ASP A 1002 0.02 6.57 -57.61
C ASP A 1002 -1.52 6.54 -57.42
N VAL A 1003 -2.12 5.36 -57.40
CA VAL A 1003 -3.47 5.14 -56.84
C VAL A 1003 -3.27 4.47 -55.47
N ARG A 1004 -4.10 4.82 -54.49
CA ARG A 1004 -4.20 4.09 -53.23
C ARG A 1004 -5.63 3.60 -53.03
N CYS A 1005 -5.77 2.31 -52.71
CA CYS A 1005 -7.04 1.73 -52.30
C CYS A 1005 -6.97 1.32 -50.82
N ASP A 1006 -8.09 1.43 -50.10
CA ASP A 1006 -8.13 1.19 -48.65
C ASP A 1006 -9.43 0.54 -48.15
N LYS A 1007 -9.34 -0.16 -47.02
CA LYS A 1007 -10.44 -0.73 -46.23
C LYS A 1007 -10.64 0.00 -44.89
N VAL A 1008 -10.17 1.24 -44.77
CA VAL A 1008 -10.17 1.97 -43.50
C VAL A 1008 -11.57 2.51 -43.22
N THR A 1009 -12.27 1.90 -42.26
CA THR A 1009 -13.68 2.20 -41.94
C THR A 1009 -13.95 3.65 -41.55
N ALA A 1010 -12.94 4.37 -41.06
CA ALA A 1010 -13.03 5.81 -40.80
C ALA A 1010 -13.33 6.64 -42.06
N ASN A 1011 -12.96 6.14 -43.25
CA ASN A 1011 -13.22 6.77 -44.55
C ASN A 1011 -14.62 6.49 -45.11
N GLY A 1012 -15.37 5.55 -44.50
CA GLY A 1012 -16.67 5.09 -44.97
C GLY A 1012 -16.87 3.60 -44.76
N ALA A 1013 -18.10 3.11 -44.94
CA ALA A 1013 -18.39 1.68 -44.89
C ALA A 1013 -17.79 0.91 -46.09
N ASP A 1014 -17.72 1.58 -47.25
CA ASP A 1014 -17.28 0.97 -48.50
C ASP A 1014 -15.76 1.12 -48.69
N PRO A 1015 -15.03 0.04 -49.01
CA PRO A 1015 -13.66 0.13 -49.52
C PRO A 1015 -13.60 0.90 -50.84
N GLY A 1016 -12.50 1.63 -51.11
CA GLY A 1016 -12.41 2.44 -52.33
C GLY A 1016 -11.01 2.93 -52.65
N CYS A 1017 -10.86 3.54 -53.82
CA CYS A 1017 -9.60 4.03 -54.36
C CYS A 1017 -9.58 5.56 -54.55
N VAL A 1018 -8.41 6.18 -54.32
CA VAL A 1018 -8.15 7.63 -54.46
C VAL A 1018 -6.75 7.90 -55.00
N LEU A 1019 -6.52 9.14 -55.43
CA LEU A 1019 -5.24 9.67 -55.90
C LEU A 1019 -4.55 10.45 -54.75
N PRO A 1020 -3.62 9.83 -53.98
CA PRO A 1020 -3.03 10.44 -52.78
C PRO A 1020 -2.20 11.71 -53.05
N GLN A 1021 -1.74 11.96 -54.28
CA GLN A 1021 -1.00 13.18 -54.65
C GLN A 1021 -1.89 14.42 -54.78
N TYR A 1022 -3.22 14.26 -54.70
CA TYR A 1022 -4.14 15.38 -54.52
C TYR A 1022 -4.17 15.82 -53.07
N PHE A 1023 -3.94 17.11 -52.82
CA PHE A 1023 -3.88 17.69 -51.47
C PHE A 1023 -5.22 18.36 -51.14
N PRO A 1024 -6.16 17.70 -50.44
CA PRO A 1024 -7.43 18.33 -50.11
C PRO A 1024 -7.23 19.58 -49.25
N GLN A 1025 -8.13 20.55 -49.39
CA GLN A 1025 -8.11 21.78 -48.60
C GLN A 1025 -9.20 21.74 -47.54
N TYR A 1026 -8.82 21.71 -46.27
CA TYR A 1026 -9.74 21.98 -45.18
C TYR A 1026 -9.96 23.50 -45.08
N LYS A 1027 -11.21 23.91 -44.86
CA LYS A 1027 -11.61 25.31 -44.76
C LYS A 1027 -12.30 25.52 -43.43
N PHE A 1028 -11.87 26.53 -42.68
CA PHE A 1028 -12.59 26.92 -41.47
C PHE A 1028 -13.93 27.57 -41.82
N ASN A 1029 -14.95 27.36 -40.97
CA ASN A 1029 -16.15 28.20 -40.96
C ASN A 1029 -15.80 29.56 -40.32
N THR A 1030 -15.06 30.38 -41.04
CA THR A 1030 -14.43 31.63 -40.56
C THR A 1030 -15.44 32.64 -39.99
N GLY A 1031 -16.66 32.67 -40.53
CA GLY A 1031 -17.73 33.53 -40.01
C GLY A 1031 -18.24 33.06 -38.64
N LYS A 1032 -18.29 31.75 -38.41
CA LYS A 1032 -18.74 31.16 -37.12
C LYS A 1032 -17.64 31.12 -36.07
N TYR A 1033 -16.37 31.00 -36.50
CA TYR A 1033 -15.21 30.78 -35.63
C TYR A 1033 -14.04 31.75 -35.92
N PRO A 1034 -14.25 33.09 -35.83
CA PRO A 1034 -13.25 34.07 -36.27
C PRO A 1034 -11.95 34.05 -35.45
N ALA A 1035 -12.00 33.76 -34.14
CA ALA A 1035 -10.80 33.72 -33.31
C ALA A 1035 -9.85 32.55 -33.64
N ALA A 1036 -10.39 31.35 -33.87
CA ALA A 1036 -9.61 30.20 -34.32
C ALA A 1036 -9.00 30.45 -35.71
N ALA A 1037 -9.77 31.05 -36.62
CA ALA A 1037 -9.29 31.50 -37.92
C ALA A 1037 -8.13 32.50 -37.81
N ALA A 1038 -8.27 33.52 -36.96
CA ALA A 1038 -7.21 34.51 -36.73
C ALA A 1038 -5.95 33.87 -36.10
N HIS A 1039 -6.11 32.91 -35.19
CA HIS A 1039 -4.99 32.19 -34.59
C HIS A 1039 -4.24 31.37 -35.65
N ALA A 1040 -4.92 30.49 -36.39
CA ALA A 1040 -4.30 29.70 -37.45
C ALA A 1040 -3.67 30.57 -38.54
N TRP A 1041 -4.33 31.66 -38.97
CA TRP A 1041 -3.80 32.59 -39.96
C TRP A 1041 -2.54 33.32 -39.47
N LEU A 1042 -2.53 33.80 -38.22
CA LEU A 1042 -1.35 34.41 -37.60
C LEU A 1042 -0.16 33.45 -37.69
N ILE A 1043 -0.31 32.20 -37.25
CA ILE A 1043 0.81 31.25 -37.22
C ILE A 1043 1.26 30.88 -38.64
N GLN A 1044 0.33 30.66 -39.59
CA GLN A 1044 0.64 30.41 -41.01
C GLN A 1044 1.42 31.54 -41.70
N ASN A 1045 1.29 32.79 -41.23
CA ASN A 1045 1.85 33.96 -41.90
C ASN A 1045 2.98 34.65 -41.14
N LYS A 1046 3.16 34.33 -39.86
CA LYS A 1046 4.03 35.07 -38.93
C LYS A 1046 5.02 34.19 -38.15
N SER A 1047 4.86 32.87 -38.13
CA SER A 1047 5.74 31.96 -37.38
C SER A 1047 6.81 31.31 -38.26
N LYS A 1048 7.65 30.45 -37.67
CA LYS A 1048 8.61 29.58 -38.37
C LYS A 1048 8.16 28.12 -38.49
N VAL A 1049 6.86 27.83 -38.31
CA VAL A 1049 6.28 26.50 -38.56
C VAL A 1049 6.69 25.98 -39.95
N LYS A 1050 7.25 24.77 -39.99
CA LYS A 1050 7.42 23.99 -41.23
C LYS A 1050 6.15 23.18 -41.47
N GLY A 1051 5.62 23.19 -42.68
CA GLY A 1051 4.37 22.52 -43.05
C GLY A 1051 3.15 23.21 -42.46
N SER A 1052 3.04 24.54 -42.55
CA SER A 1052 1.95 25.31 -41.93
C SER A 1052 0.56 25.06 -42.54
N GLY A 1053 0.48 24.32 -43.64
CA GLY A 1053 -0.76 24.06 -44.39
C GLY A 1053 -1.20 25.22 -45.28
N LYS A 1054 -0.45 26.34 -45.28
CA LYS A 1054 -0.80 27.57 -46.00
C LYS A 1054 -0.95 27.37 -47.52
N ASN A 1055 -0.19 26.44 -48.10
CA ASN A 1055 -0.24 26.11 -49.52
C ASN A 1055 0.32 24.70 -49.79
N ARG A 1056 0.37 24.29 -51.06
CA ARG A 1056 0.80 22.95 -51.48
C ARG A 1056 2.30 22.67 -51.36
N SER A 1057 3.17 23.69 -51.32
CA SER A 1057 4.61 23.48 -51.06
C SER A 1057 4.94 23.48 -49.56
N ASP A 1058 3.99 23.87 -48.71
CA ASP A 1058 4.08 23.87 -47.25
C ASP A 1058 2.83 23.22 -46.59
N PRO A 1059 2.51 21.94 -46.89
CA PRO A 1059 1.29 21.28 -46.42
C PRO A 1059 1.38 20.82 -44.96
N LEU A 1060 0.22 20.61 -44.33
CA LEU A 1060 0.11 19.78 -43.13
C LEU A 1060 0.05 18.32 -43.55
N THR A 1061 0.55 17.38 -42.75
CA THR A 1061 0.37 15.93 -42.94
C THR A 1061 -0.42 15.33 -41.80
N TYR A 1062 -1.46 14.58 -42.12
CA TYR A 1062 -2.40 14.02 -41.16
C TYR A 1062 -1.75 12.93 -40.30
N LEU A 1063 -1.91 13.05 -38.99
CA LEU A 1063 -1.53 12.06 -37.99
C LEU A 1063 -2.83 11.57 -37.31
N PRO A 1064 -3.34 10.36 -37.64
CA PRO A 1064 -4.54 9.81 -37.06
C PRO A 1064 -4.30 9.31 -35.62
N PRO A 1065 -5.38 8.98 -34.86
CA PRO A 1065 -5.27 8.41 -33.52
C PRO A 1065 -4.40 7.16 -33.44
N GLN A 1066 -3.89 6.85 -32.23
CA GLN A 1066 -2.88 5.82 -31.97
C GLN A 1066 -3.12 4.49 -32.70
N ALA A 1067 -4.35 3.96 -32.66
CA ALA A 1067 -4.70 2.66 -33.25
C ALA A 1067 -4.58 2.61 -34.80
N ARG A 1068 -4.52 3.78 -35.46
CA ARG A 1068 -4.45 3.93 -36.92
C ARG A 1068 -3.07 4.33 -37.43
N ASN A 1069 -2.27 5.06 -36.65
CA ASN A 1069 -0.98 5.57 -37.12
C ASN A 1069 0.15 4.52 -37.07
N THR A 1070 1.13 4.72 -37.95
CA THR A 1070 2.29 3.84 -38.13
C THR A 1070 3.18 3.74 -36.88
N THR A 1071 3.32 4.83 -36.13
CA THR A 1071 4.22 4.95 -34.97
C THR A 1071 3.65 4.43 -33.65
N ASN A 1072 2.36 4.05 -33.61
CA ASN A 1072 1.62 3.73 -32.37
C ASN A 1072 1.72 4.85 -31.31
N TYR A 1073 1.79 6.10 -31.77
CA TYR A 1073 1.88 7.28 -30.91
C TYR A 1073 0.48 7.83 -30.61
N ASP A 1074 0.19 8.08 -29.33
CA ASP A 1074 -1.07 8.72 -28.96
C ASP A 1074 -0.99 10.24 -29.16
N THR A 1075 -1.82 10.73 -30.08
CA THR A 1075 -1.92 12.13 -30.49
C THR A 1075 -2.49 13.03 -29.41
N ALA A 1076 -3.21 12.51 -28.41
CA ALA A 1076 -3.68 13.30 -27.28
C ALA A 1076 -2.49 13.90 -26.50
N ASN A 1077 -1.37 13.18 -26.42
CA ASN A 1077 -0.14 13.67 -25.79
C ASN A 1077 0.37 14.98 -26.39
N ASN A 1078 0.16 15.20 -27.70
CA ASN A 1078 0.59 16.45 -28.35
C ASN A 1078 -0.02 17.66 -27.67
N ARG A 1079 -1.34 17.58 -27.46
CA ARG A 1079 -2.12 18.63 -26.84
C ARG A 1079 -1.95 18.62 -25.33
N GLU A 1080 -2.17 17.49 -24.67
CA GLU A 1080 -2.34 17.43 -23.22
C GLU A 1080 -1.02 17.47 -22.43
N LYS A 1081 0.10 17.01 -23.03
CA LYS A 1081 1.39 16.89 -22.34
C LYS A 1081 2.45 17.88 -22.82
N VAL A 1082 2.29 18.43 -24.03
CA VAL A 1082 3.25 19.39 -24.60
C VAL A 1082 2.65 20.77 -24.80
N MET A 1083 1.60 20.91 -25.59
CA MET A 1083 1.07 22.23 -25.96
C MET A 1083 0.29 22.88 -24.82
N CYS A 1084 -0.74 22.21 -24.32
CA CYS A 1084 -1.70 22.68 -23.34
C CYS A 1084 -1.50 22.05 -21.95
N SER A 1085 -0.26 21.70 -21.61
CA SER A 1085 0.05 20.99 -20.36
C SER A 1085 -0.22 21.87 -19.13
N LYS A 1086 -0.80 21.26 -18.10
CA LYS A 1086 -1.08 21.89 -16.79
C LYS A 1086 0.15 21.91 -15.90
N SER A 1087 0.91 20.82 -15.94
CA SER A 1087 2.25 20.64 -15.39
C SER A 1087 3.25 20.39 -16.53
N ARG A 1088 4.55 20.20 -16.26
CA ARG A 1088 5.47 19.72 -17.31
C ARG A 1088 6.60 18.84 -16.79
N SER A 1089 7.08 18.01 -17.72
CA SER A 1089 8.22 17.09 -17.63
C SER A 1089 8.08 15.96 -16.61
N LYS A 1090 8.90 14.94 -16.81
CA LYS A 1090 9.25 13.99 -15.76
C LYS A 1090 10.21 14.67 -14.79
N ARG A 1091 10.21 14.27 -13.52
CA ARG A 1091 11.18 14.81 -12.55
C ARG A 1091 12.64 14.58 -12.96
N THR A 1092 12.91 13.63 -13.86
CA THR A 1092 14.24 13.32 -14.41
C THR A 1092 14.88 14.43 -15.24
N ASP A 1093 14.11 15.40 -15.72
CA ASP A 1093 14.57 16.30 -16.78
C ASP A 1093 15.28 17.57 -16.26
N GLY A 1094 15.33 17.73 -14.93
CA GLY A 1094 15.91 18.88 -14.24
C GLY A 1094 14.95 20.07 -14.13
N TRP A 1095 15.10 20.87 -13.08
CA TRP A 1095 14.24 22.02 -12.83
C TRP A 1095 14.51 23.14 -13.85
N VAL A 1096 13.47 23.54 -14.61
CA VAL A 1096 13.49 24.66 -15.55
C VAL A 1096 12.20 25.47 -15.35
N PRO A 1097 12.25 26.81 -15.24
CA PRO A 1097 11.07 27.65 -15.06
C PRO A 1097 10.06 27.47 -16.20
N SER A 1098 8.96 26.77 -15.90
CA SER A 1098 7.96 26.44 -16.91
C SER A 1098 7.03 27.63 -17.20
N LYS A 1099 6.47 27.64 -18.41
CA LYS A 1099 5.38 28.55 -18.82
C LYS A 1099 4.10 27.74 -19.09
N PRO A 1100 3.51 27.08 -18.06
CA PRO A 1100 2.25 26.34 -18.22
C PRO A 1100 1.16 27.24 -18.76
N PHE A 1101 0.19 26.63 -19.43
CA PHE A 1101 -0.93 27.35 -20.00
C PHE A 1101 -1.89 27.79 -18.88
N LEU A 1102 -1.90 29.10 -18.60
CA LEU A 1102 -2.94 29.72 -17.78
C LEU A 1102 -4.11 30.15 -18.67
N LYS A 1103 -5.34 29.85 -18.25
CA LYS A 1103 -6.56 30.35 -18.91
C LYS A 1103 -6.61 31.88 -18.76
N HIS A 1104 -6.88 32.65 -19.81
CA HIS A 1104 -6.91 34.12 -19.68
C HIS A 1104 -8.27 34.60 -19.14
N PRO A 1105 -8.35 35.35 -18.02
CA PRO A 1105 -9.63 35.80 -17.46
C PRO A 1105 -10.49 36.62 -18.43
N TRP A 1106 -9.87 37.39 -19.32
CA TRP A 1106 -10.57 38.18 -20.34
C TRP A 1106 -10.90 37.42 -21.64
N THR A 1107 -10.70 36.09 -21.69
CA THR A 1107 -11.06 35.31 -22.88
C THR A 1107 -12.55 35.49 -23.23
N ALA A 1108 -12.83 35.78 -24.49
CA ALA A 1108 -14.18 35.82 -25.02
C ALA A 1108 -14.81 34.43 -24.99
N LEU A 1109 -16.01 34.35 -24.41
CA LEU A 1109 -16.87 33.17 -24.38
C LEU A 1109 -18.11 33.43 -25.22
N HIS A 1110 -18.62 32.35 -25.84
CA HIS A 1110 -19.67 32.40 -26.87
C HIS A 1110 -20.86 31.48 -26.54
N PRO A 1111 -21.60 31.75 -25.44
CA PRO A 1111 -22.79 31.00 -25.07
C PRO A 1111 -23.86 30.96 -26.18
N GLU A 1112 -23.86 31.93 -27.10
CA GLU A 1112 -24.71 32.00 -28.29
C GLU A 1112 -24.49 30.85 -29.30
N ILE A 1113 -23.34 30.18 -29.29
CA ILE A 1113 -23.13 28.95 -30.06
C ILE A 1113 -23.77 27.80 -29.26
N THR A 1114 -24.92 27.29 -29.68
CA THR A 1114 -25.67 26.26 -28.94
C THR A 1114 -25.26 24.81 -29.26
N GLU A 1115 -24.37 24.61 -30.23
CA GLU A 1115 -23.91 23.30 -30.70
C GLU A 1115 -22.47 23.00 -30.25
N GLY A 1116 -22.11 21.71 -30.20
CA GLY A 1116 -20.74 21.27 -29.92
C GLY A 1116 -20.41 21.18 -28.44
N ALA A 1117 -19.19 21.59 -28.08
CA ALA A 1117 -18.64 21.49 -26.73
C ALA A 1117 -19.33 22.42 -25.71
N PRO A 1118 -19.22 22.15 -24.39
CA PRO A 1118 -19.65 23.11 -23.37
C PRO A 1118 -18.86 24.42 -23.46
N GLU A 1119 -19.47 25.53 -23.03
CA GLU A 1119 -18.78 26.82 -22.97
C GLU A 1119 -17.72 26.82 -21.86
N ALA A 1120 -16.46 26.99 -22.22
CA ALA A 1120 -15.34 27.06 -21.29
C ALA A 1120 -14.14 27.76 -21.94
N ILE A 1121 -13.24 28.32 -21.13
CA ILE A 1121 -11.93 28.78 -21.63
C ILE A 1121 -11.07 27.55 -21.94
N SER A 1122 -10.57 27.48 -23.17
CA SER A 1122 -9.73 26.40 -23.69
C SER A 1122 -8.34 26.88 -24.08
N CYS A 1123 -7.42 25.92 -24.14
CA CYS A 1123 -6.16 26.05 -24.87
C CYS A 1123 -6.38 25.54 -26.31
N ASP A 1124 -6.20 26.43 -27.27
CA ASP A 1124 -6.09 26.12 -28.70
C ASP A 1124 -4.61 26.04 -29.12
N GLU A 1125 -4.32 25.25 -30.15
CA GLU A 1125 -2.97 24.92 -30.59
C GLU A 1125 -2.84 24.95 -32.11
N PHE A 1126 -1.72 25.46 -32.61
CA PHE A 1126 -1.40 25.34 -34.03
C PHE A 1126 0.11 25.14 -34.26
N PRO A 1127 0.54 24.15 -35.07
CA PRO A 1127 -0.27 23.15 -35.78
C PRO A 1127 -0.99 22.14 -34.87
N PHE A 1128 -2.16 21.68 -35.32
CA PHE A 1128 -3.07 20.81 -34.56
C PHE A 1128 -2.42 19.48 -34.13
N SER A 1129 -2.80 18.94 -32.97
CA SER A 1129 -2.39 17.62 -32.47
C SER A 1129 -2.54 16.45 -33.46
N SER A 1130 -3.52 16.50 -34.39
CA SER A 1130 -3.68 15.50 -35.46
C SER A 1130 -2.75 15.72 -36.67
N THR A 1131 -1.55 16.25 -36.45
CA THR A 1131 -0.56 16.49 -37.52
C THR A 1131 0.87 16.17 -37.07
N TYR A 1132 1.71 15.74 -38.01
CA TYR A 1132 3.15 15.58 -37.76
C TYR A 1132 3.88 16.92 -37.55
N GLN A 1133 3.25 18.03 -37.95
CA GLN A 1133 3.75 19.38 -37.72
C GLN A 1133 3.43 19.90 -36.32
N SER A 1134 2.60 19.20 -35.53
CA SER A 1134 2.36 19.55 -34.12
C SER A 1134 3.69 19.55 -33.34
N PRO A 1135 3.94 20.56 -32.48
CA PRO A 1135 5.15 20.61 -31.65
C PRO A 1135 5.18 19.55 -30.56
N GLY A 1136 4.03 18.94 -30.26
CA GLY A 1136 3.97 17.78 -29.39
C GLY A 1136 4.60 16.52 -30.00
N THR A 1137 4.58 16.40 -31.33
CA THR A 1137 4.99 15.17 -32.02
C THR A 1137 6.51 15.02 -31.90
N PRO A 1138 7.04 13.95 -31.27
CA PRO A 1138 8.48 13.78 -31.11
C PRO A 1138 9.18 13.59 -32.46
N ALA A 1139 10.41 14.08 -32.61
CA ALA A 1139 11.22 13.90 -33.82
C ALA A 1139 11.41 12.41 -34.19
N VAL A 1140 11.55 11.54 -33.18
CA VAL A 1140 11.65 10.08 -33.35
C VAL A 1140 10.39 9.44 -33.96
N ASN A 1141 9.24 10.12 -33.86
CA ASN A 1141 7.96 9.72 -34.43
C ASN A 1141 7.62 10.51 -35.70
N GLY A 1142 8.60 11.16 -36.34
CA GLY A 1142 8.41 11.95 -37.56
C GLY A 1142 7.94 13.40 -37.34
N GLY A 1143 7.98 13.91 -36.11
CA GLY A 1143 7.60 15.28 -35.78
C GLY A 1143 8.49 16.34 -36.46
N MET A 1144 7.88 17.35 -37.10
CA MET A 1144 8.60 18.36 -37.89
C MET A 1144 8.97 19.64 -37.12
N ASN A 1145 8.18 19.99 -36.09
CA ASN A 1145 8.37 21.22 -35.30
C ASN A 1145 8.46 20.95 -33.77
N PRO A 1146 9.12 19.88 -33.29
CA PRO A 1146 9.06 19.46 -31.89
C PRO A 1146 9.46 20.60 -30.94
N ALA A 1147 8.66 20.82 -29.90
CA ALA A 1147 8.92 21.82 -28.88
C ALA A 1147 10.07 21.39 -27.94
N GLY A 1148 10.83 22.36 -27.44
CA GLY A 1148 11.94 22.17 -26.52
C GLY A 1148 11.52 21.99 -25.07
N ALA A 1149 12.33 22.51 -24.15
CA ALA A 1149 12.19 22.33 -22.71
C ALA A 1149 10.95 23.02 -22.12
N ASN A 1150 10.39 24.05 -22.77
CA ASN A 1150 9.20 24.76 -22.28
C ASN A 1150 7.90 24.32 -22.98
N GLY A 1151 7.94 23.33 -23.88
CA GLY A 1151 6.77 22.80 -24.57
C GLY A 1151 5.99 23.90 -25.31
N GLY A 1152 4.67 23.92 -25.13
CA GLY A 1152 3.80 24.97 -25.69
C GLY A 1152 4.12 26.39 -25.19
N GLY A 1153 4.94 26.55 -24.15
CA GLY A 1153 5.46 27.85 -23.69
C GLY A 1153 6.49 28.48 -24.63
N GLU A 1154 6.95 27.76 -25.66
CA GLU A 1154 7.82 28.26 -26.73
C GLU A 1154 7.04 28.76 -27.96
N CYS A 1155 5.71 28.66 -27.93
CA CYS A 1155 4.83 29.11 -29.01
C CYS A 1155 4.49 30.60 -28.90
N ILE A 1156 4.00 31.20 -29.98
CA ILE A 1156 3.32 32.50 -29.93
C ILE A 1156 2.08 32.35 -29.03
N GLN A 1157 2.10 33.04 -27.89
CA GLN A 1157 1.01 33.02 -26.90
C GLN A 1157 -0.01 34.10 -27.25
N THR A 1158 -1.27 33.71 -27.44
CA THR A 1158 -2.35 34.63 -27.78
C THR A 1158 -3.57 34.44 -26.89
N VAL A 1159 -4.46 35.43 -26.89
CA VAL A 1159 -5.77 35.37 -26.26
C VAL A 1159 -6.80 35.98 -27.21
N ALA A 1160 -7.92 35.28 -27.40
CA ALA A 1160 -9.12 35.87 -27.99
C ALA A 1160 -9.89 36.55 -26.85
N ALA A 1161 -9.84 37.88 -26.76
CA ALA A 1161 -10.35 38.66 -25.64
C ALA A 1161 -11.30 39.77 -26.08
N LYS A 1162 -12.23 40.16 -25.19
CA LYS A 1162 -12.98 41.41 -25.37
C LYS A 1162 -12.15 42.58 -24.83
N THR A 1163 -12.06 43.66 -25.60
CA THR A 1163 -11.41 44.91 -25.20
C THR A 1163 -12.42 45.90 -24.62
N ASP A 1164 -11.94 47.05 -24.11
CA ASP A 1164 -12.78 48.06 -23.46
C ASP A 1164 -13.89 48.65 -24.34
N ASP A 1165 -13.75 48.59 -25.69
CA ASP A 1165 -14.79 49.03 -26.63
C ASP A 1165 -15.90 47.96 -26.83
N GLY A 1166 -15.79 46.81 -26.15
CA GLY A 1166 -16.72 45.69 -26.21
C GLY A 1166 -16.51 44.75 -27.41
N SER A 1167 -15.63 45.08 -28.34
CA SER A 1167 -15.30 44.21 -29.48
C SER A 1167 -14.25 43.16 -29.12
N GLU A 1168 -14.24 42.08 -29.89
CA GLU A 1168 -13.33 40.96 -29.69
C GLU A 1168 -12.06 41.15 -30.53
N HIS A 1169 -10.92 40.81 -29.96
CA HIS A 1169 -9.61 40.92 -30.57
C HIS A 1169 -8.80 39.63 -30.29
N LEU A 1170 -8.01 39.17 -31.27
CA LEU A 1170 -6.91 38.25 -31.00
C LEU A 1170 -5.67 39.09 -30.65
N LEU A 1171 -5.25 39.01 -29.40
CA LEU A 1171 -4.11 39.72 -28.82
C LEU A 1171 -2.97 38.75 -28.53
N ASP A 1172 -1.72 39.23 -28.41
CA ASP A 1172 -0.68 38.46 -27.73
C ASP A 1172 -0.81 38.58 -26.21
N ASP A 1173 -0.65 37.45 -25.51
CA ASP A 1173 -0.96 37.36 -24.09
C ASP A 1173 0.17 38.00 -23.27
N THR A 1174 -0.11 39.14 -22.60
CA THR A 1174 0.90 39.93 -21.88
C THR A 1174 1.43 39.25 -20.62
N ARG A 1175 0.79 38.17 -20.16
CA ARG A 1175 1.31 37.27 -19.12
C ARG A 1175 2.48 36.42 -19.64
N TYR A 1176 2.77 36.46 -20.94
CA TYR A 1176 3.93 35.84 -21.59
C TYR A 1176 4.78 36.89 -22.30
N ASP A 1177 6.01 36.50 -22.64
CA ASP A 1177 6.96 37.35 -23.36
C ASP A 1177 6.37 37.75 -24.73
N ALA A 1178 6.64 38.99 -25.16
CA ALA A 1178 6.14 39.49 -26.44
C ALA A 1178 6.70 38.66 -27.61
N PRO A 1179 5.86 38.21 -28.56
CA PRO A 1179 6.26 37.25 -29.59
C PRO A 1179 7.46 37.76 -30.40
N THR A 1180 8.40 36.87 -30.67
CA THR A 1180 9.59 37.12 -31.49
C THR A 1180 9.33 36.90 -32.98
N PHE A 1181 8.26 36.17 -33.31
CA PHE A 1181 7.95 35.65 -34.65
C PHE A 1181 9.03 34.67 -35.16
N ALA A 1182 9.79 34.10 -34.23
CA ALA A 1182 10.74 33.01 -34.47
C ALA A 1182 10.27 31.67 -33.87
N GLU A 1183 9.11 31.65 -33.21
CA GLU A 1183 8.48 30.48 -32.63
C GLU A 1183 8.01 29.51 -33.73
N ASN A 1184 8.02 28.21 -33.44
CA ASN A 1184 7.61 27.16 -34.38
C ASN A 1184 6.15 26.71 -34.17
N CYS A 1185 5.33 27.52 -33.50
CA CYS A 1185 3.94 27.21 -33.16
C CYS A 1185 3.16 28.40 -32.57
N GLY A 1186 1.86 28.21 -32.42
CA GLY A 1186 0.96 29.06 -31.63
C GLY A 1186 0.23 28.28 -30.55
N ARG A 1187 -0.09 29.00 -29.47
CA ARG A 1187 -0.97 28.56 -28.38
C ARG A 1187 -1.91 29.71 -28.02
N SER A 1188 -3.19 29.46 -27.83
CA SER A 1188 -4.18 30.52 -27.59
C SER A 1188 -5.19 30.21 -26.48
N SER A 1189 -5.55 31.23 -25.71
CA SER A 1189 -6.68 31.19 -24.77
C SER A 1189 -7.95 31.70 -25.45
N MET A 1190 -8.86 30.78 -25.79
CA MET A 1190 -10.12 31.09 -26.48
C MET A 1190 -11.27 30.15 -26.05
N SER A 1191 -12.51 30.51 -26.38
CA SER A 1191 -13.68 29.64 -26.16
C SER A 1191 -13.47 28.23 -26.72
N LEU A 1192 -13.81 27.21 -25.91
CA LEU A 1192 -13.77 25.80 -26.29
C LEU A 1192 -14.67 25.50 -27.50
N LYS A 1193 -15.79 26.21 -27.66
CA LYS A 1193 -16.68 26.05 -28.81
C LYS A 1193 -16.06 26.58 -30.09
N VAL A 1194 -15.33 27.70 -30.02
CA VAL A 1194 -14.66 28.28 -31.17
C VAL A 1194 -13.48 27.42 -31.62
N ASN A 1195 -12.66 26.98 -30.66
CA ASN A 1195 -11.58 26.01 -30.84
C ASN A 1195 -12.09 24.71 -31.48
N SER A 1196 -12.90 23.93 -30.75
CA SER A 1196 -13.36 22.62 -31.22
C SER A 1196 -14.28 22.70 -32.44
N GLY A 1197 -15.10 23.74 -32.54
CA GLY A 1197 -16.01 23.98 -33.66
C GLY A 1197 -15.26 24.19 -34.98
N SER A 1198 -14.13 24.91 -34.96
CA SER A 1198 -13.31 25.16 -36.16
C SER A 1198 -12.78 23.88 -36.83
N MET A 1199 -12.56 22.82 -36.03
CA MET A 1199 -12.03 21.51 -36.46
C MET A 1199 -13.08 20.39 -36.43
N ASN A 1200 -14.34 20.68 -36.08
CA ASN A 1200 -15.40 19.68 -35.91
C ASN A 1200 -15.58 18.78 -37.15
N LYS A 1201 -15.58 19.39 -38.35
CA LYS A 1201 -15.75 18.70 -39.64
C LYS A 1201 -14.49 18.00 -40.15
N PHE A 1202 -13.38 18.10 -39.43
CA PHE A 1202 -12.12 17.46 -39.82
C PHE A 1202 -12.21 15.94 -39.56
N GLY A 1203 -12.14 15.52 -38.29
CA GLY A 1203 -11.90 14.10 -37.97
C GLY A 1203 -12.33 13.56 -36.60
N PHE A 1204 -12.71 14.39 -35.62
CA PHE A 1204 -12.89 13.94 -34.23
C PHE A 1204 -14.34 13.58 -33.89
N THR A 1205 -15.27 14.48 -34.18
CA THR A 1205 -16.71 14.37 -33.88
C THR A 1205 -17.53 14.18 -35.15
N ASP A 1206 -17.16 14.86 -36.23
CA ASP A 1206 -17.72 14.68 -37.57
C ASP A 1206 -16.58 14.53 -38.60
N PRO A 1207 -16.16 13.31 -38.95
CA PRO A 1207 -15.05 13.08 -39.87
C PRO A 1207 -15.41 13.31 -41.35
N THR A 1208 -16.28 14.28 -41.66
CA THR A 1208 -16.73 14.58 -43.02
C THR A 1208 -15.55 14.85 -43.97
N PHE A 1209 -14.56 15.64 -43.59
CA PHE A 1209 -13.37 15.90 -44.42
C PHE A 1209 -12.54 14.62 -44.69
N ILE A 1210 -12.21 13.89 -43.63
CA ILE A 1210 -11.43 12.64 -43.73
C ILE A 1210 -12.17 11.60 -44.60
N LYS A 1211 -13.50 11.49 -44.48
CA LYS A 1211 -14.35 10.61 -45.30
C LYS A 1211 -14.41 11.05 -46.76
N THR A 1212 -14.76 12.31 -47.03
CA THR A 1212 -14.93 12.84 -48.39
C THR A 1212 -13.68 12.67 -49.24
N PHE A 1213 -12.49 12.80 -48.64
CA PHE A 1213 -11.22 12.67 -49.37
C PHE A 1213 -10.45 11.37 -49.08
N ARG A 1214 -11.01 10.43 -48.28
CA ARG A 1214 -10.32 9.20 -47.81
C ARG A 1214 -8.89 9.46 -47.35
N VAL A 1215 -8.74 10.28 -46.31
CA VAL A 1215 -7.43 10.75 -45.81
C VAL A 1215 -6.85 9.76 -44.80
N LEU A 1216 -5.62 9.30 -45.02
CA LEU A 1216 -4.91 8.34 -44.18
C LEU A 1216 -3.64 8.91 -43.54
N ASP A 1217 -3.04 8.17 -42.61
CA ASP A 1217 -1.74 8.49 -42.00
C ASP A 1217 -0.69 8.95 -43.04
N GLY A 1218 -0.12 10.13 -42.80
CA GLY A 1218 0.87 10.76 -43.65
C GLY A 1218 0.34 11.52 -44.87
N ASP A 1219 -0.97 11.47 -45.16
CA ASP A 1219 -1.55 12.25 -46.27
C ASP A 1219 -1.38 13.75 -46.04
N ALA A 1220 -0.93 14.44 -47.08
CA ALA A 1220 -0.78 15.88 -47.09
C ALA A 1220 -2.10 16.59 -47.42
N TYR A 1221 -2.37 17.68 -46.70
CA TYR A 1221 -3.54 18.54 -46.91
C TYR A 1221 -3.17 20.01 -46.66
N THR A 1222 -4.03 20.92 -47.09
CA THR A 1222 -3.88 22.36 -46.86
C THR A 1222 -4.99 22.90 -45.97
N LEU A 1223 -4.73 24.00 -45.27
CA LEU A 1223 -5.69 24.70 -44.43
C LEU A 1223 -5.87 26.12 -44.96
N ASP A 1224 -7.11 26.47 -45.29
CA ASP A 1224 -7.54 27.86 -45.44
C ASP A 1224 -8.32 28.30 -44.18
N PRO A 1225 -7.72 29.11 -43.30
CA PRO A 1225 -8.43 29.69 -42.16
C PRO A 1225 -9.45 30.77 -42.56
N GLY A 1226 -9.55 31.09 -43.86
CA GLY A 1226 -10.36 32.19 -44.39
C GLY A 1226 -9.49 33.36 -44.84
N ASN A 1227 -8.43 33.10 -45.60
CA ASN A 1227 -7.43 34.10 -46.03
C ASN A 1227 -8.03 35.39 -46.62
N ALA A 1228 -9.19 35.29 -47.29
CA ALA A 1228 -9.91 36.44 -47.84
C ALA A 1228 -10.40 37.47 -46.78
N TRP A 1229 -10.51 37.09 -45.50
CA TRP A 1229 -10.91 37.97 -44.41
C TRP A 1229 -9.77 38.85 -43.87
N PHE A 1230 -8.52 38.52 -44.22
CA PHE A 1230 -7.30 39.16 -43.70
C PHE A 1230 -6.67 40.15 -44.69
N LYS A 1231 -7.43 40.65 -45.69
CA LYS A 1231 -6.94 41.60 -46.72
C LYS A 1231 -6.30 42.87 -46.13
N ALA A 1232 -6.69 43.30 -44.94
CA ALA A 1232 -6.14 44.47 -44.24
C ALA A 1232 -4.95 44.15 -43.32
N CYS A 1233 -4.56 42.88 -43.19
CA CYS A 1233 -3.48 42.42 -42.33
C CYS A 1233 -2.18 42.23 -43.10
N ASP A 1234 -1.11 42.88 -42.65
CA ASP A 1234 0.21 42.83 -43.29
C ASP A 1234 1.20 42.04 -42.41
N PRO A 1235 1.49 40.76 -42.75
CA PRO A 1235 2.40 39.95 -41.97
C PRO A 1235 3.88 40.37 -42.12
N SER A 1236 4.25 41.27 -43.03
CA SER A 1236 5.65 41.72 -43.20
C SER A 1236 6.13 42.71 -42.13
N LYS A 1237 5.20 43.41 -41.45
CA LYS A 1237 5.50 44.44 -40.44
C LYS A 1237 6.11 43.85 -39.16
N ALA A 1238 6.85 44.67 -38.40
CA ALA A 1238 7.43 44.25 -37.11
C ALA A 1238 6.36 43.97 -36.02
N THR A 1239 5.18 44.56 -36.13
CA THR A 1239 3.96 44.24 -35.37
C THR A 1239 2.83 43.90 -36.35
N LEU A 1240 1.86 43.10 -35.92
CA LEU A 1240 0.66 42.76 -36.66
C LEU A 1240 -0.55 43.41 -35.99
N VAL A 1241 -0.87 44.63 -36.39
CA VAL A 1241 -2.09 45.35 -35.96
C VAL A 1241 -3.00 45.53 -37.16
N CYS A 1242 -4.20 44.95 -37.14
CA CYS A 1242 -5.16 44.99 -38.25
C CYS A 1242 -6.60 44.68 -37.83
N THR A 1243 -7.52 44.73 -38.80
CA THR A 1243 -8.92 44.32 -38.63
C THR A 1243 -9.26 43.22 -39.62
N MET A 1244 -9.82 42.13 -39.11
CA MET A 1244 -10.39 41.04 -39.89
C MET A 1244 -11.82 41.39 -40.30
N ALA A 1245 -12.16 41.25 -41.59
CA ALA A 1245 -13.43 41.72 -42.14
C ALA A 1245 -14.04 40.71 -43.13
N LYS A 1246 -15.38 40.66 -43.22
CA LYS A 1246 -16.10 39.76 -44.14
C LYS A 1246 -15.75 40.14 -45.62
N PRO A 1247 -15.34 39.19 -46.48
CA PRO A 1247 -14.72 39.46 -47.78
C PRO A 1247 -15.53 40.21 -48.83
#